data_AF-A0A9P3BQ11-F1
#
_entry.id   AF-A0A9P3BQ11-F1
#
_cell.length_a   1.000
_cell.length_b   1.000
_cell.length_c   1.000
_cell.angle_alpha   90.00
_cell.angle_beta   90.00
_cell.angle_gamma   90.00
#
_symmetry.space_group_name_H-M   'P 1'
#
loop_
_entity.id
_entity.type
_entity.pdbx_description
1 polymer ?
#
loop_
_entity_poly.entity_id
_entity_poly.type
_entity_poly.pdbx_seq_one_letter_code
_entity_poly.pdbx_strand_id
1 'polypeptide(L)'
;MVLENLPHPVNTGIAPVTQSKTSRPTVVRKKFAKPPVKVACLTCRASRTRCDGQEPCSNCLSKKKKCSYLPSRRGGPRKKKKSSSPSDSITRHDDMQNSTLTPASGFDDSSAMFGQIDVLSLPGAGLRALDFSSDVNTMFADLFNSNNGTNTQGQMGPTPSPSNIPSQPLVRTYGSEHDILNAYYDFIHHYFPILPPRVAPRCPDRPINSAGHYSSSPSGEPLLAYKPQSPLSLAISAILALVPHPDDPEPLSPVAVLRRRTYAHTFAQLANAGVEEDCELQASSTDPSQALSNNRPRINREPFHPRTPVELESLLALLILCVYEYTQRGNLLKMRYRAGQALAIALDMSLQSLGEEHDECAEARRRAWWMTYYCVLQGSIVSTTPLSIIASDPQFVTPYPRFSADPEGWAVLMQAQQVLVSATQFVIDLKKCMSTGANMTYIYERMQQLDAWASSAIAQSNLLPMVPQSMGCGDEVEYTTAHSIRAIARIKLSSAQIKVHRFRAFSDIPLFIKKHCDLTAANSNNMITGDSASKASKEQDSMANISCCCSNLDSFRPPPSTSSDCTASASSSGSATSDYHSMVPFSFTSGFPYSSQHSAKVCLKASLTISRMFPSLPLPQPLYASSGSNTPNQALPSSPQKRLPRTMPSFACCLMQGSYALLMIFYKATVEKQMSPDYVNESTNSASDRLIEEIRQGLERVIETVKNYAIAFEALDGMRDEIEGAYHTAFPPV
;
A
#
# COMPACT_ATOMS: atom_id res chain seq x y z
N MET A 1 52.43 -37.16 -48.30
CA MET A 1 51.95 -38.52 -48.68
C MET A 1 50.77 -38.80 -47.77
N VAL A 2 49.52 -38.62 -48.23
CA VAL A 2 48.74 -39.45 -49.19
C VAL A 2 48.09 -40.62 -48.41
N LEU A 3 46.77 -40.57 -48.12
CA LEU A 3 45.61 -41.01 -48.96
C LEU A 3 45.58 -42.56 -49.04
N GLU A 4 44.48 -43.32 -48.87
CA GLU A 4 43.12 -43.37 -49.50
C GLU A 4 42.17 -44.29 -48.67
N ASN A 5 40.85 -44.53 -48.90
CA ASN A 5 39.82 -43.98 -49.82
C ASN A 5 38.35 -44.06 -49.25
N LEU A 6 37.40 -43.66 -50.11
CA LEU A 6 35.92 -43.62 -50.12
C LEU A 6 35.26 -44.99 -50.58
N PRO A 7 33.91 -45.21 -50.54
CA PRO A 7 32.92 -44.52 -51.41
C PRO A 7 31.49 -44.21 -50.87
N HIS A 8 30.77 -43.37 -51.63
CA HIS A 8 29.35 -42.98 -51.48
C HIS A 8 28.34 -44.04 -51.99
N PRO A 9 27.00 -43.80 -51.86
CA PRO A 9 26.29 -43.29 -53.05
C PRO A 9 25.16 -42.26 -52.84
N VAL A 10 25.21 -41.22 -53.68
CA VAL A 10 24.17 -40.59 -54.55
C VAL A 10 22.71 -40.34 -54.08
N ASN A 11 22.30 -39.11 -54.44
CA ASN A 11 21.09 -38.33 -54.21
C ASN A 11 19.86 -38.68 -55.11
N THR A 12 18.63 -38.46 -54.62
CA THR A 12 17.36 -38.08 -55.32
C THR A 12 16.19 -38.20 -54.31
N GLY A 13 15.17 -37.35 -54.22
CA GLY A 13 14.88 -36.08 -54.91
C GLY A 13 13.38 -35.80 -54.99
N ILE A 14 12.73 -35.29 -53.92
CA ILE A 14 11.31 -34.85 -53.92
C ILE A 14 11.17 -33.48 -53.24
N ALA A 15 10.33 -32.62 -53.82
CA ALA A 15 10.27 -31.18 -53.55
C ALA A 15 9.40 -30.76 -52.34
N PRO A 16 9.65 -29.59 -51.72
CA PRO A 16 8.78 -29.01 -50.70
C PRO A 16 7.53 -28.38 -51.32
N VAL A 17 6.35 -28.73 -50.80
CA VAL A 17 5.07 -28.18 -51.26
C VAL A 17 4.86 -26.76 -50.73
N THR A 18 4.89 -25.77 -51.63
CA THR A 18 4.42 -24.41 -51.38
C THR A 18 2.90 -24.36 -51.29
N GLN A 19 2.33 -23.82 -50.20
CA GLN A 19 0.97 -23.27 -50.21
C GLN A 19 0.86 -21.88 -49.57
N SER A 20 0.62 -20.91 -50.46
CA SER A 20 -0.26 -19.74 -50.30
C SER A 20 -0.33 -19.01 -48.95
N LYS A 21 0.33 -17.84 -48.91
CA LYS A 21 -0.10 -16.70 -48.08
C LYS A 21 -1.56 -16.35 -48.39
N THR A 22 -2.49 -16.71 -47.50
CA THR A 22 -3.86 -16.18 -47.52
C THR A 22 -3.90 -14.89 -46.70
N SER A 23 -4.02 -13.77 -47.41
CA SER A 23 -4.21 -12.45 -46.80
C SER A 23 -5.53 -12.41 -46.01
N ARG A 24 -5.46 -12.31 -44.68
CA ARG A 24 -6.65 -12.01 -43.87
C ARG A 24 -7.20 -10.63 -44.30
N PRO A 25 -8.53 -10.49 -44.53
CA PRO A 25 -9.09 -9.28 -45.09
C PRO A 25 -8.92 -8.11 -44.13
N THR A 26 -8.30 -7.04 -44.61
CA THR A 26 -8.25 -5.76 -43.90
C THR A 26 -9.68 -5.26 -43.74
N VAL A 27 -10.19 -5.19 -42.50
CA VAL A 27 -11.52 -4.64 -42.24
C VAL A 27 -11.47 -3.13 -42.52
N VAL A 28 -11.82 -2.76 -43.75
CA VAL A 28 -12.06 -1.37 -44.14
C VAL A 28 -13.23 -0.86 -43.31
N ARG A 29 -12.92 -0.17 -42.20
CA ARG A 29 -13.91 0.59 -41.43
C ARG A 29 -14.52 1.62 -42.39
N LYS A 30 -15.74 1.35 -42.88
CA LYS A 30 -16.57 2.35 -43.57
C LYS A 30 -16.58 3.60 -42.70
N LYS A 31 -15.97 4.69 -43.20
CA LYS A 31 -16.00 6.00 -42.54
C LYS A 31 -17.46 6.42 -42.43
N PHE A 32 -18.04 6.37 -41.24
CA PHE A 32 -19.39 6.87 -41.01
C PHE A 32 -19.36 8.39 -41.20
N ALA A 33 -20.11 8.90 -42.19
CA ALA A 33 -20.13 10.31 -42.56
C ALA A 33 -20.77 11.25 -41.50
N LYS A 34 -21.09 10.76 -40.30
CA LYS A 34 -21.62 11.53 -39.19
C LYS A 34 -20.96 11.08 -37.88
N PRO A 35 -20.41 11.99 -37.06
CA PRO A 35 -19.79 11.65 -35.78
C PRO A 35 -20.84 11.12 -34.77
N PRO A 36 -20.43 10.31 -33.78
CA PRO A 36 -21.33 9.81 -32.75
C PRO A 36 -21.90 10.96 -31.91
N VAL A 37 -23.21 10.91 -31.62
CA VAL A 37 -23.89 11.94 -30.83
C VAL A 37 -23.43 11.91 -29.37
N LYS A 38 -23.31 13.11 -28.76
CA LYS A 38 -22.77 13.27 -27.39
C LYS A 38 -23.66 12.63 -26.32
N VAL A 39 -24.97 12.52 -26.56
CA VAL A 39 -25.94 11.88 -25.66
C VAL A 39 -26.96 11.11 -26.51
N ALA A 40 -27.30 9.88 -26.11
CA ALA A 40 -28.40 9.10 -26.67
C ALA A 40 -29.63 9.19 -25.75
N CYS A 41 -30.84 9.19 -26.33
CA CYS A 41 -32.07 9.22 -25.55
C CYS A 41 -32.22 7.97 -24.66
N LEU A 42 -33.00 8.07 -23.58
CA LEU A 42 -33.17 7.00 -22.59
C LEU A 42 -33.67 5.70 -23.25
N THR A 43 -34.61 5.80 -24.18
CA THR A 43 -35.21 4.65 -24.87
C THR A 43 -34.20 3.94 -25.78
N CYS A 44 -33.40 4.66 -26.56
CA CYS A 44 -32.33 4.04 -27.36
C CYS A 44 -31.21 3.46 -26.49
N ARG A 45 -30.90 4.10 -25.35
CA ARG A 45 -29.93 3.60 -24.38
C ARG A 45 -30.38 2.28 -23.75
N ALA A 46 -31.65 2.21 -23.31
CA ALA A 46 -32.25 0.99 -22.76
C ALA A 46 -32.33 -0.15 -23.81
N SER A 47 -32.69 0.16 -25.06
CA SER A 47 -32.75 -0.85 -26.14
C SER A 47 -31.41 -1.15 -26.82
N ARG A 48 -30.29 -0.57 -26.35
CA ARG A 48 -28.94 -0.71 -26.95
C ARG A 48 -28.89 -0.42 -28.46
N THR A 49 -29.74 0.49 -28.95
CA THR A 49 -29.81 0.89 -30.38
C THR A 49 -29.17 2.25 -30.61
N ARG A 50 -28.65 2.50 -31.83
CA ARG A 50 -28.09 3.82 -32.19
C ARG A 50 -29.16 4.92 -32.12
N CYS A 51 -28.78 6.06 -31.56
CA CYS A 51 -29.57 7.27 -31.49
C CYS A 51 -28.92 8.34 -32.39
N ASP A 52 -29.75 9.11 -33.08
CA ASP A 52 -29.39 10.19 -34.01
C ASP A 52 -29.40 11.58 -33.35
N GLY A 53 -29.76 11.67 -32.07
CA GLY A 53 -29.63 12.90 -31.26
C GLY A 53 -30.71 13.96 -31.48
N GLN A 54 -31.68 13.71 -32.38
CA GLN A 54 -32.83 14.58 -32.59
C GLN A 54 -33.93 14.34 -31.54
N GLU A 55 -34.85 15.28 -31.38
CA GLU A 55 -35.99 15.14 -30.46
C GLU A 55 -37.32 15.42 -31.22
N PRO A 56 -38.15 14.40 -31.51
CA PRO A 56 -37.94 12.96 -31.27
C PRO A 56 -36.89 12.35 -32.20
N CYS A 57 -36.10 11.41 -31.69
CA CYS A 57 -35.05 10.75 -32.47
C CYS A 57 -35.66 9.76 -33.48
N SER A 58 -35.05 9.59 -34.66
CA SER A 58 -35.61 8.79 -35.78
C SER A 58 -35.97 7.35 -35.39
N ASN A 59 -35.19 6.76 -34.48
CA ASN A 59 -35.40 5.39 -33.97
C ASN A 59 -36.54 5.30 -32.93
N CYS A 60 -36.87 6.39 -32.24
CA CYS A 60 -38.04 6.48 -31.36
C CYS A 60 -39.30 6.82 -32.16
N LEU A 61 -39.18 7.69 -33.17
CA LEU A 61 -40.25 8.06 -34.10
C LEU A 61 -40.76 6.84 -34.87
N SER A 62 -39.88 6.08 -35.52
CA SER A 62 -40.25 4.88 -36.28
C SER A 62 -40.87 3.77 -35.42
N LYS A 63 -40.47 3.66 -34.15
CA LYS A 63 -40.99 2.66 -33.19
C LYS A 63 -42.14 3.18 -32.31
N LYS A 64 -42.64 4.39 -32.57
CA LYS A 64 -43.69 5.07 -31.78
C LYS A 64 -43.42 5.04 -30.25
N LYS A 65 -42.16 5.19 -29.83
CA LYS A 65 -41.78 5.20 -28.40
C LYS A 65 -41.49 6.62 -27.92
N LYS A 66 -41.86 6.93 -26.68
CA LYS A 66 -41.54 8.22 -26.03
C LYS A 66 -40.03 8.45 -26.05
N CYS A 67 -39.58 9.44 -26.82
CA CYS A 67 -38.20 9.91 -26.79
C CYS A 67 -38.03 10.85 -25.59
N SER A 68 -36.92 10.75 -24.87
CA SER A 68 -36.60 11.68 -23.78
C SER A 68 -35.09 11.69 -23.50
N TYR A 69 -34.59 12.86 -23.15
CA TYR A 69 -33.21 13.10 -22.76
C TYR A 69 -33.17 13.63 -21.31
N LEU A 70 -32.28 13.09 -20.49
CA LEU A 70 -32.00 13.60 -19.14
C LEU A 70 -30.70 14.43 -19.19
N PRO A 71 -30.67 15.69 -18.69
CA PRO A 71 -29.43 16.45 -18.60
C PRO A 71 -28.41 15.75 -17.71
N SER A 72 -27.18 15.59 -18.21
CA SER A 72 -26.09 14.93 -17.48
C SER A 72 -25.66 15.74 -16.26
N ARG A 73 -25.72 15.16 -15.06
CA ARG A 73 -25.06 15.70 -13.85
C ARG A 73 -23.56 15.35 -13.76
N ARG A 74 -22.96 14.74 -14.79
CA ARG A 74 -21.50 14.60 -14.92
C ARG A 74 -21.00 15.51 -16.05
N GLY A 75 -20.11 16.45 -15.70
CA GLY A 75 -19.47 17.40 -16.63
C GLY A 75 -20.05 18.82 -16.58
N GLY A 76 -19.73 19.57 -15.52
CA GLY A 76 -19.98 21.02 -15.47
C GLY A 76 -19.09 21.78 -16.46
N PRO A 77 -19.60 22.76 -17.24
CA PRO A 77 -18.77 23.53 -18.19
C PRO A 77 -17.79 24.49 -17.52
N ARG A 78 -16.54 24.56 -18.03
CA ARG A 78 -15.59 25.64 -17.71
C ARG A 78 -16.21 27.00 -18.08
N LYS A 79 -16.40 27.90 -17.10
CA LYS A 79 -16.79 29.29 -17.36
C LYS A 79 -15.65 30.05 -18.04
N LYS A 80 -15.86 30.56 -19.26
CA LYS A 80 -15.01 31.62 -19.84
C LYS A 80 -15.42 32.97 -19.24
N LYS A 81 -14.45 33.72 -18.72
CA LYS A 81 -14.64 35.09 -18.21
C LYS A 81 -14.82 36.04 -19.42
N LYS A 82 -15.86 36.86 -19.42
CA LYS A 82 -16.00 38.04 -20.30
C LYS A 82 -16.33 39.28 -19.45
N SER A 83 -16.14 40.45 -20.04
CA SER A 83 -15.93 41.75 -19.39
C SER A 83 -17.11 42.32 -18.60
N SER A 84 -16.77 43.16 -17.63
CA SER A 84 -17.63 43.97 -16.76
C SER A 84 -18.11 45.28 -17.39
N SER A 85 -19.30 45.75 -17.02
CA SER A 85 -19.63 47.17 -16.76
C SER A 85 -20.93 47.25 -15.91
N PRO A 86 -21.21 48.36 -15.20
CA PRO A 86 -21.99 48.32 -13.95
C PRO A 86 -23.33 49.08 -13.95
N SER A 87 -24.16 48.83 -12.92
CA SER A 87 -25.07 49.83 -12.32
C SER A 87 -25.63 49.35 -10.97
N ASP A 88 -26.00 50.30 -10.11
CA ASP A 88 -26.28 50.14 -8.67
C ASP A 88 -27.63 49.52 -8.30
N SER A 89 -27.75 48.96 -7.08
CA SER A 89 -28.64 49.53 -6.04
C SER A 89 -28.64 48.76 -4.70
N ILE A 90 -28.52 49.55 -3.63
CA ILE A 90 -28.60 49.31 -2.18
C ILE A 90 -29.82 48.51 -1.68
N THR A 91 -29.66 47.56 -0.74
CA THR A 91 -30.42 47.49 0.54
C THR A 91 -29.75 46.57 1.60
N ARG A 92 -30.23 46.60 2.86
CA ARG A 92 -29.54 46.19 4.12
C ARG A 92 -30.28 45.10 4.93
N HIS A 93 -29.65 44.71 6.05
CA HIS A 93 -30.10 43.96 7.24
C HIS A 93 -30.00 42.43 7.13
N ASP A 94 -29.21 41.75 7.98
CA ASP A 94 -29.30 41.56 9.46
C ASP A 94 -30.53 40.75 9.87
N ASP A 95 -30.33 39.52 10.38
CA ASP A 95 -30.36 39.33 11.84
C ASP A 95 -29.78 37.96 12.26
N MET A 96 -29.46 37.82 13.56
CA MET A 96 -28.86 36.63 14.18
C MET A 96 -29.63 36.23 15.45
N GLN A 97 -29.49 34.96 15.89
CA GLN A 97 -30.15 34.32 17.05
C GLN A 97 -31.58 33.75 16.74
N ASN A 98 -32.07 32.66 17.36
CA ASN A 98 -31.53 31.86 18.46
C ASN A 98 -32.01 30.37 18.44
N SER A 99 -31.19 29.50 19.05
CA SER A 99 -31.45 28.21 19.74
C SER A 99 -32.73 27.37 19.48
N THR A 100 -32.53 26.06 19.25
CA THR A 100 -33.16 24.99 20.05
C THR A 100 -32.28 23.74 20.03
N LEU A 101 -31.94 23.22 21.20
CA LEU A 101 -31.23 21.95 21.38
C LEU A 101 -32.22 20.77 21.31
N THR A 102 -31.90 19.76 20.51
CA THR A 102 -32.52 18.42 20.59
C THR A 102 -31.44 17.38 20.90
N PRO A 103 -31.68 16.45 21.84
CA PRO A 103 -30.70 15.41 22.17
C PRO A 103 -30.55 14.43 21.01
N ALA A 104 -29.31 14.13 20.62
CA ALA A 104 -29.00 13.21 19.54
C ALA A 104 -29.40 11.77 19.90
N SER A 105 -30.08 11.08 18.99
CA SER A 105 -30.28 9.64 19.08
C SER A 105 -28.98 8.92 18.70
N GLY A 106 -28.38 8.21 19.66
CA GLY A 106 -27.04 7.60 19.55
C GLY A 106 -26.90 6.40 18.58
N PHE A 107 -27.68 6.34 17.50
CA PHE A 107 -27.62 5.28 16.49
C PHE A 107 -27.01 5.71 15.15
N ASP A 108 -27.00 7.01 14.82
CA ASP A 108 -26.43 7.49 13.54
C ASP A 108 -24.89 7.59 13.61
N ASP A 109 -24.36 7.97 14.77
CA ASP A 109 -22.92 8.21 14.98
C ASP A 109 -22.06 6.94 14.85
N SER A 110 -22.58 5.80 15.31
CA SER A 110 -21.92 4.48 15.17
C SER A 110 -21.73 4.07 13.70
N SER A 111 -22.61 4.53 12.79
CA SER A 111 -22.48 4.32 11.34
C SER A 111 -21.36 5.18 10.74
N ALA A 112 -21.22 6.42 11.23
CA ALA A 112 -20.17 7.35 10.83
C ALA A 112 -18.78 6.88 11.29
N MET A 113 -18.64 6.44 12.56
CA MET A 113 -17.39 5.88 13.10
C MET A 113 -16.95 4.62 12.33
N PHE A 114 -17.89 3.69 12.06
CA PHE A 114 -17.62 2.53 11.21
C PHE A 114 -17.24 2.92 9.76
N GLY A 115 -17.74 4.07 9.29
CA GLY A 115 -17.35 4.75 8.06
C GLY A 115 -15.85 4.96 7.93
N GLN A 116 -15.26 5.62 8.93
CA GLN A 116 -13.85 5.99 8.95
C GLN A 116 -12.93 4.77 9.13
N ILE A 117 -13.30 3.84 10.03
CA ILE A 117 -12.48 2.65 10.32
C ILE A 117 -12.32 1.76 9.08
N ASP A 118 -13.39 1.53 8.32
CA ASP A 118 -13.40 0.68 7.12
C ASP A 118 -12.36 1.10 6.06
N VAL A 119 -12.15 2.41 5.86
CA VAL A 119 -11.18 2.97 4.91
C VAL A 119 -9.76 2.44 5.19
N LEU A 120 -9.38 2.29 6.46
CA LEU A 120 -8.07 1.78 6.89
C LEU A 120 -7.79 0.33 6.41
N SER A 121 -8.84 -0.41 6.03
CA SER A 121 -8.74 -1.81 5.59
C SER A 121 -8.32 -1.98 4.12
N LEU A 122 -8.33 -0.89 3.34
CA LEU A 122 -8.18 -0.86 1.88
C LEU A 122 -6.72 -0.85 1.39
N PRO A 123 -6.45 -1.28 0.13
CA PRO A 123 -5.13 -1.19 -0.47
C PRO A 123 -4.76 0.29 -0.71
N GLY A 124 -3.59 0.71 -0.24
CA GLY A 124 -3.17 2.11 -0.32
C GLY A 124 -3.98 3.09 0.55
N ALA A 125 -4.77 2.61 1.52
CA ALA A 125 -5.50 3.47 2.46
C ALA A 125 -4.59 4.55 3.07
N GLY A 126 -5.08 5.79 3.13
CA GLY A 126 -4.33 6.95 3.63
C GLY A 126 -3.17 7.43 2.75
N LEU A 127 -2.82 6.79 1.64
CA LEU A 127 -1.78 7.33 0.77
C LEU A 127 -2.27 8.59 0.05
N ARG A 128 -1.58 9.71 0.26
CA ARG A 128 -1.75 10.87 -0.63
C ARG A 128 -1.06 10.58 -1.97
N ALA A 129 -1.85 10.54 -3.05
CA ALA A 129 -1.32 10.37 -4.40
C ALA A 129 -0.69 11.68 -4.90
N LEU A 130 0.64 11.74 -4.96
CA LEU A 130 1.38 12.87 -5.53
C LEU A 130 1.76 12.56 -6.98
N ASP A 131 0.81 12.82 -7.88
CA ASP A 131 1.01 12.77 -9.33
C ASP A 131 1.31 14.16 -9.88
N PHE A 132 2.59 14.40 -10.14
CA PHE A 132 3.10 15.64 -10.72
C PHE A 132 2.88 15.63 -12.25
N SER A 133 1.98 16.47 -12.75
CA SER A 133 2.17 17.03 -14.10
C SER A 133 3.11 18.23 -14.00
N SER A 134 3.93 18.44 -15.03
CA SER A 134 4.78 19.64 -15.17
C SER A 134 3.96 20.93 -15.00
N ASP A 135 2.70 20.92 -15.45
CA ASP A 135 1.78 22.06 -15.44
C ASP A 135 1.30 22.49 -14.05
N VAL A 136 1.40 21.63 -13.02
CA VAL A 136 0.82 21.94 -11.69
C VAL A 136 1.74 22.86 -10.88
N ASN A 137 3.06 22.72 -11.03
CA ASN A 137 4.03 23.56 -10.33
C ASN A 137 3.93 25.04 -10.76
N THR A 138 3.63 25.30 -12.03
CA THR A 138 3.39 26.66 -12.56
C THR A 138 2.14 27.30 -11.97
N MET A 139 1.04 26.55 -11.79
CA MET A 139 -0.22 27.10 -11.28
C MET A 139 -0.15 27.59 -9.82
N PHE A 140 0.74 27.04 -9.00
CA PHE A 140 0.95 27.51 -7.62
C PHE A 140 2.00 28.60 -7.49
N ALA A 141 2.95 28.72 -8.43
CA ALA A 141 3.94 29.79 -8.43
C ALA A 141 3.29 31.18 -8.57
N ASP A 142 2.25 31.31 -9.40
CA ASP A 142 1.54 32.58 -9.62
C ASP A 142 0.73 33.04 -8.38
N LEU A 143 0.27 32.10 -7.53
CA LEU A 143 -0.54 32.42 -6.34
C LEU A 143 0.27 33.03 -5.18
N PHE A 144 1.60 32.82 -5.15
CA PHE A 144 2.49 33.45 -4.18
C PHE A 144 3.13 34.75 -4.70
N ASN A 145 2.94 35.08 -5.98
CA ASN A 145 3.42 36.32 -6.60
C ASN A 145 2.31 37.37 -6.67
N SER A 146 1.99 38.02 -5.53
CA SER A 146 1.07 39.18 -5.50
C SER A 146 1.39 40.19 -4.41
N ASN A 147 2.46 40.96 -4.61
CA ASN A 147 2.42 42.44 -4.71
C ASN A 147 3.83 43.03 -4.51
N ASN A 148 4.41 43.53 -5.60
CA ASN A 148 5.36 44.64 -5.57
C ASN A 148 5.10 45.52 -6.81
N GLY A 149 3.88 46.04 -6.88
CA GLY A 149 3.50 47.10 -7.81
C GLY A 149 3.90 48.45 -7.24
N THR A 150 4.70 49.19 -7.99
CA THR A 150 5.19 50.55 -7.69
C THR A 150 4.09 51.52 -7.25
N ASN A 151 4.31 52.24 -6.14
CA ASN A 151 3.76 53.57 -5.92
C ASN A 151 4.66 54.38 -4.98
N THR A 152 4.73 55.68 -5.21
CA THR A 152 5.74 56.60 -4.64
C THR A 152 5.25 57.41 -3.42
N GLN A 153 6.22 57.74 -2.54
CA GLN A 153 6.19 58.75 -1.47
C GLN A 153 5.31 58.50 -0.23
N GLY A 154 5.94 58.66 0.95
CA GLY A 154 5.31 58.57 2.27
C GLY A 154 6.34 58.35 3.39
N GLN A 155 7.06 59.40 3.78
CA GLN A 155 8.22 59.35 4.66
C GLN A 155 7.84 59.34 6.16
N MET A 156 8.31 58.35 6.93
CA MET A 156 8.44 58.37 8.41
C MET A 156 9.49 57.33 8.84
N GLY A 157 10.24 57.62 9.91
CA GLY A 157 11.57 57.03 10.16
C GLY A 157 11.62 55.57 10.64
N PRO A 158 12.76 54.87 10.47
CA PRO A 158 12.92 53.48 10.88
C PRO A 158 13.25 53.36 12.38
N THR A 159 12.33 52.77 13.16
CA THR A 159 12.69 52.05 14.38
C THR A 159 13.51 50.80 14.03
N PRO A 160 14.56 50.45 14.80
CA PRO A 160 15.37 49.26 14.54
C PRO A 160 14.63 47.98 14.96
N SER A 161 13.73 47.51 14.09
CA SER A 161 13.24 46.12 14.15
C SER A 161 14.40 45.15 13.89
N PRO A 162 14.47 43.99 14.57
CA PRO A 162 15.50 43.00 14.29
C PRO A 162 15.42 42.55 12.83
N SER A 163 16.58 42.34 12.22
CA SER A 163 16.74 41.99 10.81
C SER A 163 16.20 40.58 10.53
N ASN A 164 14.91 40.50 10.20
CA ASN A 164 14.27 39.31 9.61
C ASN A 164 14.79 39.10 8.19
N ILE A 165 16.02 38.59 8.07
CA ILE A 165 16.46 37.86 6.88
C ILE A 165 15.63 36.57 6.86
N PRO A 166 14.80 36.30 5.83
CA PRO A 166 14.08 35.04 5.75
C PRO A 166 15.10 33.91 5.67
N SER A 167 15.19 33.09 6.72
CA SER A 167 16.06 31.93 6.74
C SER A 167 15.68 31.00 5.61
N GLN A 168 16.55 30.84 4.62
CA GLN A 168 16.25 30.02 3.46
C GLN A 168 16.20 28.54 3.88
N PRO A 169 15.09 27.81 3.64
CA PRO A 169 15.02 26.42 4.04
C PRO A 169 16.05 25.57 3.29
N LEU A 170 16.77 24.75 4.05
CA LEU A 170 17.90 23.94 3.62
C LEU A 170 17.46 22.52 3.28
N VAL A 171 18.12 21.91 2.30
CA VAL A 171 17.83 20.52 1.89
C VAL A 171 19.08 19.68 2.12
N ARG A 172 18.90 18.51 2.74
CA ARG A 172 19.97 17.53 2.96
C ARG A 172 20.48 17.01 1.62
N THR A 173 21.63 17.50 1.20
CA THR A 173 22.38 17.04 0.02
C THR A 173 23.85 16.85 0.41
N TYR A 174 24.61 16.09 -0.37
CA TYR A 174 25.97 15.66 -0.03
C TYR A 174 26.93 15.93 -1.20
N GLY A 175 28.20 16.24 -0.87
CA GLY A 175 29.19 16.74 -1.82
C GLY A 175 30.06 15.67 -2.50
N SER A 176 29.89 14.40 -2.14
CA SER A 176 30.67 13.28 -2.67
C SER A 176 29.92 11.96 -2.56
N GLU A 177 30.29 10.98 -3.38
CA GLU A 177 29.81 9.59 -3.25
C GLU A 177 30.10 9.01 -1.84
N HIS A 178 31.25 9.36 -1.25
CA HIS A 178 31.64 8.89 0.09
C HIS A 178 30.68 9.38 1.17
N ASP A 179 30.27 10.64 1.14
CA ASP A 179 29.33 11.20 2.11
C ASP A 179 27.91 10.63 1.92
N ILE A 180 27.48 10.40 0.67
CA ILE A 180 26.21 9.72 0.34
C ILE A 180 26.21 8.28 0.87
N LEU A 181 27.32 7.54 0.69
CA LEU A 181 27.47 6.18 1.21
C LEU A 181 27.49 6.16 2.74
N ASN A 182 28.17 7.12 3.38
CA ASN A 182 28.15 7.27 4.84
C ASN A 182 26.72 7.48 5.37
N ALA A 183 25.96 8.37 4.71
CA ALA A 183 24.58 8.66 5.05
C ALA A 183 23.63 7.47 4.77
N TYR A 184 23.85 6.67 3.73
CA TYR A 184 23.10 5.42 3.52
C TYR A 184 23.17 4.50 4.74
N TYR A 185 24.35 4.32 5.35
CA TYR A 185 24.50 3.47 6.53
C TYR A 185 23.82 4.05 7.78
N ASP A 186 23.83 5.37 7.96
CA ASP A 186 23.20 6.02 9.12
C ASP A 186 21.66 6.09 8.99
N PHE A 187 21.13 6.31 7.78
CA PHE A 187 19.71 6.60 7.56
C PHE A 187 18.89 5.47 6.94
N ILE A 188 19.45 4.61 6.07
CA ILE A 188 18.69 3.66 5.23
C ILE A 188 18.96 2.22 5.63
N HIS A 189 20.24 1.88 5.83
CA HIS A 189 20.72 0.51 5.92
C HIS A 189 20.03 -0.35 6.99
N HIS A 190 19.77 0.19 8.18
CA HIS A 190 19.09 -0.53 9.27
C HIS A 190 17.69 -1.04 8.91
N TYR A 191 17.01 -0.43 7.93
CA TYR A 191 15.67 -0.82 7.50
C TYR A 191 15.65 -1.52 6.13
N PHE A 192 16.68 -1.29 5.31
CA PHE A 192 16.75 -1.72 3.92
C PHE A 192 18.20 -2.04 3.48
N PRO A 193 18.80 -3.14 3.98
CA PRO A 193 20.20 -3.46 3.78
C PRO A 193 20.47 -4.07 2.39
N ILE A 194 20.48 -3.22 1.37
CA ILE A 194 20.78 -3.62 -0.02
C ILE A 194 22.28 -3.75 -0.31
N LEU A 195 23.11 -2.90 0.30
CA LEU A 195 24.57 -2.99 0.24
C LEU A 195 25.12 -3.91 1.34
N PRO A 196 26.31 -4.52 1.15
CA PRO A 196 27.04 -5.26 2.18
C PRO A 196 27.38 -4.42 3.43
N PRO A 197 27.98 -5.05 4.48
CA PRO A 197 28.47 -4.33 5.65
C PRO A 197 29.48 -3.24 5.30
N ARG A 198 29.45 -2.15 6.08
CA ARG A 198 30.34 -0.99 5.91
C ARG A 198 31.82 -1.41 6.02
N VAL A 199 32.62 -1.05 5.02
CA VAL A 199 34.07 -1.34 4.97
C VAL A 199 34.92 -0.23 5.61
N ALA A 200 34.58 1.04 5.37
CA ALA A 200 35.27 2.18 5.97
C ALA A 200 34.83 2.41 7.43
N PRO A 201 35.62 3.12 8.27
CA PRO A 201 35.15 3.60 9.56
C PRO A 201 33.88 4.47 9.46
N ARG A 202 33.21 4.68 10.60
CA ARG A 202 32.05 5.56 10.67
C ARG A 202 32.50 7.02 10.64
N CYS A 203 32.02 7.79 9.67
CA CYS A 203 32.36 9.21 9.49
C CYS A 203 31.24 10.13 10.02
N PRO A 204 31.54 11.38 10.39
CA PRO A 204 30.52 12.38 10.66
C PRO A 204 29.60 12.64 9.45
N ASP A 205 28.32 12.86 9.71
CA ASP A 205 27.32 13.34 8.76
C ASP A 205 27.64 14.79 8.37
N ARG A 206 27.83 15.03 7.07
CA ARG A 206 28.27 16.30 6.49
C ARG A 206 27.40 16.70 5.29
N PRO A 207 26.12 17.03 5.51
CA PRO A 207 25.31 17.62 4.46
C PRO A 207 25.88 18.99 4.07
N ILE A 208 25.70 19.40 2.81
CA ILE A 208 26.24 20.67 2.33
C ILE A 208 25.34 21.82 2.77
N ASN A 209 25.88 22.75 3.53
CA ASN A 209 25.22 24.00 3.93
C ASN A 209 25.10 25.03 2.78
N SER A 210 25.23 24.60 1.53
CA SER A 210 24.96 25.42 0.36
C SER A 210 23.47 25.77 0.36
N ALA A 211 23.15 26.94 0.91
CA ALA A 211 21.90 27.61 0.62
C ALA A 211 21.71 27.56 -0.90
N GLY A 212 20.64 26.90 -1.34
CA GLY A 212 20.40 26.71 -2.77
C GLY A 212 20.34 28.09 -3.41
N HIS A 213 21.40 28.47 -4.13
CA HIS A 213 21.46 29.68 -4.94
C HIS A 213 20.56 29.44 -6.16
N TYR A 214 19.25 29.35 -5.91
CA TYR A 214 18.25 29.38 -6.96
C TYR A 214 18.48 30.64 -7.80
N SER A 215 18.28 30.53 -9.11
CA SER A 215 17.91 31.72 -9.87
C SER A 215 16.69 32.35 -9.19
N SER A 216 16.51 33.66 -9.32
CA SER A 216 15.43 34.41 -8.65
C SER A 216 14.02 34.10 -9.18
N SER A 217 13.80 32.91 -9.76
CA SER A 217 12.55 32.43 -10.34
C SER A 217 12.09 31.13 -9.65
N PRO A 218 10.84 31.03 -9.17
CA PRO A 218 10.29 29.82 -8.54
C PRO A 218 10.11 28.63 -9.51
N SER A 219 10.46 28.80 -10.78
CA SER A 219 10.45 27.78 -11.83
C SER A 219 11.83 27.15 -12.12
N GLY A 220 12.88 27.54 -11.40
CA GLY A 220 14.24 27.02 -11.63
C GLY A 220 14.39 25.57 -11.17
N GLU A 221 15.00 24.73 -12.02
CA GLU A 221 15.47 23.41 -11.62
C GLU A 221 16.43 23.53 -10.40
N PRO A 222 16.40 22.57 -9.45
CA PRO A 222 17.26 22.65 -8.29
C PRO A 222 18.73 22.53 -8.71
N LEU A 223 19.50 23.59 -8.47
CA LEU A 223 20.94 23.59 -8.71
C LEU A 223 21.60 22.62 -7.73
N LEU A 224 22.11 21.51 -8.27
CA LEU A 224 22.81 20.47 -7.53
C LEU A 224 24.28 20.89 -7.37
N ALA A 225 24.70 21.22 -6.15
CA ALA A 225 26.09 21.58 -5.85
C ALA A 225 27.07 20.43 -6.15
N TYR A 226 26.60 19.19 -6.04
CA TYR A 226 27.25 17.99 -6.53
C TYR A 226 26.21 17.15 -7.27
N LYS A 227 26.57 16.61 -8.45
CA LYS A 227 25.75 15.67 -9.20
C LYS A 227 26.34 14.27 -9.00
N PRO A 228 25.67 13.37 -8.25
CA PRO A 228 26.11 11.99 -8.09
C PRO A 228 26.11 11.25 -9.43
N GLN A 229 27.07 10.34 -9.60
CA GLN A 229 27.35 9.66 -10.88
C GLN A 229 26.66 8.30 -10.98
N SER A 230 26.51 7.59 -9.86
CA SER A 230 25.85 6.28 -9.84
C SER A 230 24.32 6.43 -9.78
N PRO A 231 23.53 5.65 -10.56
CA PRO A 231 22.08 5.58 -10.41
C PRO A 231 21.65 5.24 -8.97
N LEU A 232 22.45 4.42 -8.27
CA LEU A 232 22.23 4.07 -6.87
C LEU A 232 22.43 5.27 -5.94
N SER A 233 23.52 6.02 -6.12
CA SER A 233 23.80 7.22 -5.33
C SER A 233 22.76 8.32 -5.53
N LEU A 234 22.23 8.47 -6.76
CA LEU A 234 21.11 9.35 -7.09
C LEU A 234 19.82 8.89 -6.40
N ALA A 235 19.50 7.59 -6.43
CA ALA A 235 18.33 7.03 -5.76
C ALA A 235 18.41 7.17 -4.22
N ILE A 236 19.58 6.96 -3.63
CA ILE A 236 19.86 7.20 -2.21
C ILE A 236 19.69 8.69 -1.89
N SER A 237 20.24 9.58 -2.72
CA SER A 237 20.08 11.04 -2.57
C SER A 237 18.62 11.49 -2.63
N ALA A 238 17.76 10.82 -3.41
CA ALA A 238 16.33 11.07 -3.43
C ALA A 238 15.64 10.79 -2.08
N ILE A 239 16.07 9.75 -1.35
CA ILE A 239 15.57 9.46 0.00
C ILE A 239 16.19 10.43 1.02
N LEU A 240 17.49 10.72 0.92
CA LEU A 240 18.19 11.61 1.85
C LEU A 240 17.70 13.05 1.77
N ALA A 241 17.38 13.57 0.58
CA ALA A 241 16.80 14.91 0.40
C ALA A 241 15.45 15.09 1.12
N LEU A 242 14.73 14.00 1.39
CA LEU A 242 13.50 14.03 2.19
C LEU A 242 13.76 14.10 3.69
N VAL A 243 14.96 13.78 4.19
CA VAL A 243 15.29 13.91 5.62
C VAL A 243 15.65 15.36 5.92
N PRO A 244 15.10 15.98 6.98
CA PRO A 244 15.48 17.33 7.42
C PRO A 244 16.98 17.57 7.49
N HIS A 245 17.41 18.76 7.03
CA HIS A 245 18.78 19.24 7.19
C HIS A 245 19.01 19.63 8.67
N PRO A 246 20.16 19.30 9.29
CA PRO A 246 20.40 19.56 10.71
C PRO A 246 20.35 21.06 11.08
N ASP A 247 20.81 21.92 10.18
CA ASP A 247 20.86 23.38 10.36
C ASP A 247 19.63 24.13 9.81
N ASP A 248 18.57 23.44 9.36
CA ASP A 248 17.32 24.10 8.96
C ASP A 248 16.55 24.53 10.23
N PRO A 249 16.23 25.83 10.42
CA PRO A 249 15.48 26.28 11.58
C PRO A 249 13.99 25.86 11.55
N GLU A 250 13.39 25.69 10.36
CA GLU A 250 11.97 25.37 10.20
C GLU A 250 11.72 24.23 9.19
N PRO A 251 12.24 23.01 9.44
CA PRO A 251 12.21 21.91 8.48
C PRO A 251 10.80 21.38 8.20
N LEU A 252 9.83 21.68 9.08
CA LEU A 252 8.42 21.32 8.92
C LEU A 252 7.59 22.41 8.23
N SER A 253 8.20 23.55 7.87
CA SER A 253 7.50 24.60 7.12
C SER A 253 7.05 24.08 5.74
N PRO A 254 5.89 24.52 5.21
CA PRO A 254 5.44 24.10 3.88
C PRO A 254 6.46 24.38 2.76
N VAL A 255 7.27 25.43 2.92
CA VAL A 255 8.35 25.79 1.98
C VAL A 255 9.52 24.81 2.07
N ALA A 256 9.94 24.41 3.28
CA ALA A 256 10.98 23.39 3.47
C ALA A 256 10.54 22.03 2.91
N VAL A 257 9.31 21.61 3.20
CA VAL A 257 8.72 20.36 2.67
C VAL A 257 8.71 20.40 1.13
N LEU A 258 8.20 21.49 0.53
CA LEU A 258 8.19 21.68 -0.92
C LEU A 258 9.59 21.62 -1.54
N ARG A 259 10.60 22.24 -0.93
CA ARG A 259 12.00 22.18 -1.43
C ARG A 259 12.58 20.78 -1.35
N ARG A 260 12.44 20.10 -0.20
CA ARG A 260 12.86 18.70 -0.01
C ARG A 260 12.23 17.79 -1.06
N ARG A 261 10.92 17.95 -1.31
CA ARG A 261 10.18 17.24 -2.36
C ARG A 261 10.74 17.48 -3.77
N THR A 262 11.04 18.73 -4.13
CA THR A 262 11.58 19.06 -5.46
C THR A 262 12.95 18.44 -5.68
N TYR A 263 13.89 18.58 -4.74
CA TYR A 263 15.21 17.93 -4.81
C TYR A 263 15.08 16.41 -4.88
N ALA A 264 14.27 15.80 -4.02
CA ALA A 264 14.03 14.36 -4.01
C ALA A 264 13.47 13.87 -5.36
N HIS A 265 12.54 14.63 -5.96
CA HIS A 265 11.99 14.27 -7.27
C HIS A 265 13.03 14.38 -8.39
N THR A 266 13.85 15.43 -8.41
CA THR A 266 14.93 15.58 -9.40
C THR A 266 15.97 14.46 -9.26
N PHE A 267 16.41 14.13 -8.05
CA PHE A 267 17.29 12.97 -7.83
C PHE A 267 16.65 11.66 -8.30
N ALA A 268 15.36 11.45 -8.04
CA ALA A 268 14.64 10.27 -8.52
C ALA A 268 14.49 10.24 -10.05
N GLN A 269 14.36 11.38 -10.73
CA GLN A 269 14.36 11.47 -12.20
C GLN A 269 15.74 11.14 -12.76
N LEU A 270 16.80 11.77 -12.23
CA LEU A 270 18.19 11.51 -12.63
C LEU A 270 18.59 10.05 -12.41
N ALA A 271 18.19 9.44 -11.27
CA ALA A 271 18.43 8.03 -10.99
C ALA A 271 17.79 7.12 -12.06
N ASN A 272 16.56 7.42 -12.48
CA ASN A 272 15.89 6.64 -13.53
C ASN A 272 16.55 6.83 -14.91
N ALA A 273 16.95 8.05 -15.25
CA ALA A 273 17.70 8.30 -16.49
C ALA A 273 19.03 7.54 -16.51
N GLY A 274 19.74 7.48 -15.39
CA GLY A 274 20.97 6.67 -15.26
C GLY A 274 20.73 5.15 -15.33
N VAL A 275 19.58 4.66 -14.84
CA VAL A 275 19.17 3.25 -15.04
C VAL A 275 18.88 2.96 -16.51
N GLU A 276 18.23 3.89 -17.21
CA GLU A 276 17.93 3.77 -18.64
C GLU A 276 19.24 3.79 -19.45
N GLU A 277 20.17 4.70 -19.16
CA GLU A 277 21.51 4.80 -19.75
C GLU A 277 22.37 3.53 -19.53
N ASP A 278 22.38 2.96 -18.31
CA ASP A 278 23.06 1.68 -18.00
C ASP A 278 22.52 0.49 -18.80
N CYS A 279 21.24 0.55 -19.18
CA CYS A 279 20.56 -0.50 -19.94
C CYS A 279 20.64 -0.28 -21.47
N GLU A 280 21.10 0.88 -21.93
CA GLU A 280 21.23 1.18 -23.36
C GLU A 280 22.43 0.44 -23.98
N LEU A 281 22.13 -0.42 -24.96
CA LEU A 281 23.14 -1.04 -25.80
C LEU A 281 23.77 0.02 -26.72
N GLN A 282 24.84 0.68 -26.28
CA GLN A 282 25.57 1.68 -27.08
C GLN A 282 25.93 1.17 -28.50
N ALA A 283 26.26 -0.12 -28.62
CA ALA A 283 26.51 -0.78 -29.91
C ALA A 283 25.30 -0.76 -30.86
N SER A 284 24.07 -0.78 -30.35
CA SER A 284 22.84 -0.71 -31.15
C SER A 284 22.63 0.63 -31.86
N SER A 285 23.23 1.72 -31.35
CA SER A 285 23.15 3.05 -31.98
C SER A 285 24.22 3.25 -33.06
N THR A 286 25.29 2.46 -33.06
CA THR A 286 26.40 2.54 -34.02
C THR A 286 26.39 1.43 -35.07
N ASP A 287 25.99 0.22 -34.70
CA ASP A 287 25.88 -0.95 -35.57
C ASP A 287 24.75 -1.89 -35.09
N PRO A 288 23.54 -1.83 -35.69
CA PRO A 288 22.42 -2.69 -35.32
C PRO A 288 22.69 -4.20 -35.42
N SER A 289 23.72 -4.63 -36.17
CA SER A 289 24.08 -6.06 -36.24
C SER A 289 24.77 -6.55 -34.95
N GLN A 290 25.47 -5.66 -34.24
CA GLN A 290 26.11 -5.94 -32.94
C GLN A 290 25.10 -5.97 -31.79
N ALA A 291 23.91 -5.36 -31.95
CA ALA A 291 22.87 -5.28 -30.92
C ALA A 291 22.37 -6.66 -30.43
N LEU A 292 22.56 -7.72 -31.25
CA LEU A 292 22.15 -9.09 -30.93
C LEU A 292 23.26 -9.94 -30.30
N SER A 293 24.45 -9.38 -30.05
CA SER A 293 25.63 -10.14 -29.59
C SER A 293 25.64 -10.52 -28.10
N ASN A 294 24.52 -10.35 -27.38
CA ASN A 294 24.29 -10.70 -25.97
C ASN A 294 25.27 -10.11 -24.93
N ASN A 295 26.24 -9.28 -25.34
CA ASN A 295 27.17 -8.62 -24.43
C ASN A 295 26.48 -7.42 -23.75
N ARG A 296 26.43 -7.43 -22.40
CA ARG A 296 25.98 -6.28 -21.62
C ARG A 296 26.84 -5.04 -21.90
N PRO A 297 26.26 -3.82 -21.81
CA PRO A 297 27.05 -2.59 -21.82
C PRO A 297 28.15 -2.65 -20.75
N ARG A 298 29.36 -2.22 -21.09
CA ARG A 298 30.43 -2.02 -20.10
C ARG A 298 30.20 -0.66 -19.44
N ILE A 299 29.85 -0.67 -18.16
CA ILE A 299 29.63 0.56 -17.41
C ILE A 299 30.99 1.15 -17.01
N ASN A 300 31.33 2.32 -17.56
CA ASN A 300 32.61 2.98 -17.33
C ASN A 300 32.54 4.01 -16.17
N ARG A 301 32.27 3.54 -14.95
CA ARG A 301 32.34 4.33 -13.71
C ARG A 301 32.96 3.53 -12.57
N GLU A 302 33.46 4.22 -11.55
CA GLU A 302 33.91 3.57 -10.32
C GLU A 302 32.70 3.01 -9.53
N PRO A 303 32.83 1.85 -8.86
CA PRO A 303 31.77 1.30 -8.03
C PRO A 303 31.46 2.20 -6.81
N PHE A 304 30.18 2.50 -6.58
CA PHE A 304 29.71 3.31 -5.46
C PHE A 304 30.06 2.70 -4.09
N HIS A 305 30.18 1.37 -4.01
CA HIS A 305 30.61 0.66 -2.81
C HIS A 305 31.66 -0.41 -3.17
N PRO A 306 32.80 -0.49 -2.48
CA PRO A 306 33.96 -1.29 -2.91
C PRO A 306 33.70 -2.80 -3.02
N ARG A 307 32.68 -3.32 -2.34
CA ARG A 307 32.27 -4.74 -2.39
C ARG A 307 30.95 -4.96 -3.14
N THR A 308 30.60 -4.06 -4.06
CA THR A 308 29.37 -4.11 -4.85
C THR A 308 29.71 -3.86 -6.31
N PRO A 309 29.55 -4.86 -7.20
CA PRO A 309 29.78 -4.66 -8.63
C PRO A 309 28.91 -3.55 -9.21
N VAL A 310 29.48 -2.77 -10.12
CA VAL A 310 28.82 -1.60 -10.74
C VAL A 310 27.54 -1.99 -11.49
N GLU A 311 27.49 -3.21 -12.02
CA GLU A 311 26.36 -3.81 -12.73
C GLU A 311 25.12 -4.02 -11.84
N LEU A 312 25.28 -4.08 -10.51
CA LEU A 312 24.16 -4.15 -9.57
C LEU A 312 23.53 -2.79 -9.28
N GLU A 313 24.24 -1.67 -9.52
CA GLU A 313 23.81 -0.36 -9.03
C GLU A 313 22.46 0.08 -9.62
N SER A 314 22.22 -0.20 -10.91
CA SER A 314 20.93 0.10 -11.55
C SER A 314 19.77 -0.72 -10.98
N LEU A 315 20.00 -2.01 -10.70
CA LEU A 315 19.03 -2.86 -10.00
C LEU A 315 18.77 -2.30 -8.59
N LEU A 316 19.82 -1.99 -7.83
CA LEU A 316 19.71 -1.48 -6.45
C LEU A 316 19.02 -0.09 -6.41
N ALA A 317 19.28 0.77 -7.39
CA ALA A 317 18.60 2.05 -7.56
C ALA A 317 17.08 1.87 -7.71
N LEU A 318 16.66 0.93 -8.58
CA LEU A 318 15.25 0.59 -8.75
C LEU A 318 14.61 0.10 -7.45
N LEU A 319 15.32 -0.64 -6.60
CA LEU A 319 14.80 -1.08 -5.29
C LEU A 319 14.57 0.09 -4.33
N ILE A 320 15.48 1.06 -4.27
CA ILE A 320 15.28 2.30 -3.49
C ILE A 320 14.09 3.10 -4.06
N LEU A 321 14.01 3.21 -5.39
CA LEU A 321 12.94 3.95 -6.07
C LEU A 321 11.56 3.28 -5.93
N CYS A 322 11.48 1.96 -5.74
CA CYS A 322 10.24 1.29 -5.35
C CYS A 322 9.68 1.87 -4.04
N VAL A 323 10.56 2.06 -3.05
CA VAL A 323 10.15 2.60 -1.75
C VAL A 323 9.82 4.08 -1.86
N TYR A 324 10.59 4.88 -2.62
CA TYR A 324 10.26 6.27 -2.92
C TYR A 324 8.87 6.43 -3.57
N GLU A 325 8.57 5.66 -4.62
CA GLU A 325 7.27 5.71 -5.32
C GLU A 325 6.10 5.34 -4.39
N TYR A 326 6.32 4.39 -3.45
CA TYR A 326 5.34 4.02 -2.44
C TYR A 326 5.15 5.10 -1.35
N THR A 327 6.23 5.54 -0.72
CA THR A 327 6.17 6.27 0.56
C THR A 327 6.17 7.79 0.38
N GLN A 328 6.85 8.32 -0.65
CA GLN A 328 6.82 9.74 -0.95
C GLN A 328 5.70 10.10 -1.93
N ARG A 329 5.42 9.25 -2.93
CA ARG A 329 4.45 9.57 -3.99
C ARG A 329 3.09 8.87 -3.90
N GLY A 330 2.97 7.80 -3.12
CA GLY A 330 1.75 6.98 -3.07
C GLY A 330 1.43 6.24 -4.39
N ASN A 331 2.34 6.23 -5.37
CA ASN A 331 2.09 5.70 -6.70
C ASN A 331 2.44 4.21 -6.79
N LEU A 332 1.50 3.38 -6.31
CA LEU A 332 1.63 1.92 -6.26
C LEU A 332 1.89 1.28 -7.64
N LEU A 333 1.38 1.91 -8.71
CA LEU A 333 1.56 1.42 -10.08
C LEU A 333 3.04 1.56 -10.52
N LYS A 334 3.64 2.74 -10.32
CA LYS A 334 5.06 2.95 -10.61
C LYS A 334 5.97 2.13 -9.71
N MET A 335 5.65 1.99 -8.41
CA MET A 335 6.36 1.06 -7.52
C MET A 335 6.43 -0.34 -8.13
N ARG A 336 5.31 -0.89 -8.61
CA ARG A 336 5.27 -2.22 -9.25
C ARG A 336 6.04 -2.28 -10.56
N TYR A 337 6.03 -1.22 -11.38
CA TYR A 337 6.84 -1.18 -12.59
C TYR A 337 8.34 -1.17 -12.28
N ARG A 338 8.79 -0.40 -11.28
CA ARG A 338 10.19 -0.39 -10.83
C ARG A 338 10.62 -1.75 -10.27
N ALA A 339 9.76 -2.42 -9.50
CA ALA A 339 10.03 -3.77 -8.99
C ALA A 339 10.10 -4.82 -10.12
N GLY A 340 9.25 -4.68 -11.15
CA GLY A 340 9.29 -5.53 -12.35
C GLY A 340 10.54 -5.32 -13.20
N GLN A 341 11.00 -4.08 -13.35
CA GLN A 341 12.27 -3.75 -14.00
C GLN A 341 13.47 -4.34 -13.24
N ALA A 342 13.50 -4.18 -11.92
CA ALA A 342 14.56 -4.76 -11.08
C ALA A 342 14.59 -6.30 -11.19
N LEU A 343 13.42 -6.94 -11.22
CA LEU A 343 13.31 -8.39 -11.43
C LEU A 343 13.86 -8.82 -12.79
N ALA A 344 13.52 -8.11 -13.88
CA ALA A 344 14.05 -8.43 -15.21
C ALA A 344 15.59 -8.36 -15.22
N ILE A 345 16.17 -7.27 -14.73
CA ILE A 345 17.63 -7.10 -14.64
C ILE A 345 18.27 -8.21 -13.77
N ALA A 346 17.63 -8.60 -12.66
CA ALA A 346 18.12 -9.66 -11.77
C ALA A 346 18.11 -11.05 -12.44
N LEU A 347 17.05 -11.36 -13.20
CA LEU A 347 16.93 -12.61 -13.95
C LEU A 347 17.92 -12.66 -15.13
N ASP A 348 18.11 -11.55 -15.83
CA ASP A 348 19.10 -11.40 -16.90
C ASP A 348 20.55 -11.45 -16.36
N MET A 349 20.75 -11.32 -15.05
CA MET A 349 22.04 -11.50 -14.33
C MET A 349 22.15 -12.90 -13.72
N SER A 350 21.14 -13.76 -13.86
CA SER A 350 21.02 -15.06 -13.20
C SER A 350 21.16 -15.02 -11.66
N LEU A 351 20.80 -13.88 -11.03
CA LEU A 351 20.94 -13.71 -9.56
C LEU A 351 20.00 -14.61 -8.74
N GLN A 352 19.03 -15.25 -9.38
CA GLN A 352 18.16 -16.27 -8.77
C GLN A 352 18.86 -17.61 -8.53
N SER A 353 19.91 -17.91 -9.30
CA SER A 353 20.59 -19.21 -9.33
C SER A 353 22.09 -19.14 -9.01
N LEU A 354 22.48 -18.28 -8.07
CA LEU A 354 23.85 -18.18 -7.57
C LEU A 354 24.20 -19.41 -6.72
N GLY A 355 25.44 -19.89 -6.83
CA GLY A 355 25.98 -20.95 -5.98
C GLY A 355 26.50 -20.43 -4.63
N GLU A 356 27.22 -21.29 -3.91
CA GLU A 356 28.01 -20.90 -2.73
C GLU A 356 29.31 -20.18 -3.13
N GLU A 357 29.16 -19.03 -3.81
CA GLU A 357 30.27 -18.16 -4.16
C GLU A 357 30.78 -17.42 -2.90
N HIS A 358 32.10 -17.42 -2.71
CA HIS A 358 32.77 -16.88 -1.52
C HIS A 358 33.63 -15.64 -1.84
N ASP A 359 33.46 -15.02 -3.01
CA ASP A 359 34.18 -13.79 -3.33
C ASP A 359 33.65 -12.56 -2.57
N GLU A 360 34.42 -11.48 -2.61
CA GLU A 360 34.18 -10.27 -1.80
C GLU A 360 32.81 -9.63 -2.09
N CYS A 361 32.26 -9.86 -3.28
CA CYS A 361 31.03 -9.31 -3.84
C CYS A 361 29.82 -10.28 -3.79
N ALA A 362 30.02 -11.54 -3.36
CA ALA A 362 28.95 -12.54 -3.29
C ALA A 362 27.81 -12.14 -2.34
N GLU A 363 28.13 -11.41 -1.26
CA GLU A 363 27.14 -10.84 -0.35
C GLU A 363 26.27 -9.76 -1.04
N ALA A 364 26.86 -8.92 -1.89
CA ALA A 364 26.11 -7.90 -2.63
C ALA A 364 25.12 -8.51 -3.63
N ARG A 365 25.55 -9.55 -4.37
CA ARG A 365 24.68 -10.28 -5.30
C ARG A 365 23.53 -10.99 -4.59
N ARG A 366 23.78 -11.65 -3.46
CA ARG A 366 22.73 -12.27 -2.63
C ARG A 366 21.74 -11.24 -2.07
N ARG A 367 22.22 -10.09 -1.58
CA ARG A 367 21.33 -8.99 -1.11
C ARG A 367 20.51 -8.41 -2.26
N ALA A 368 21.11 -8.17 -3.42
CA ALA A 368 20.42 -7.69 -4.62
C ALA A 368 19.27 -8.63 -5.04
N TRP A 369 19.50 -9.95 -5.09
CA TRP A 369 18.45 -10.93 -5.38
C TRP A 369 17.33 -10.89 -4.34
N TRP A 370 17.64 -11.12 -3.06
CA TRP A 370 16.62 -11.29 -2.03
C TRP A 370 15.85 -10.00 -1.73
N MET A 371 16.47 -8.83 -1.90
CA MET A 371 15.75 -7.54 -1.83
C MET A 371 14.91 -7.26 -3.08
N THR A 372 15.29 -7.78 -4.26
CA THR A 372 14.43 -7.74 -5.46
C THR A 372 13.19 -8.61 -5.27
N TYR A 373 13.36 -9.86 -4.85
CA TYR A 373 12.28 -10.76 -4.48
C TYR A 373 11.34 -10.12 -3.44
N TYR A 374 11.91 -9.55 -2.37
CA TYR A 374 11.16 -8.81 -1.35
C TYR A 374 10.30 -7.69 -1.94
N CYS A 375 10.86 -6.84 -2.81
CA CYS A 375 10.16 -5.71 -3.42
C CYS A 375 9.04 -6.15 -4.37
N VAL A 376 9.23 -7.22 -5.15
CA VAL A 376 8.19 -7.80 -6.01
C VAL A 376 7.00 -8.28 -5.17
N LEU A 377 7.26 -9.02 -4.10
CA LEU A 377 6.22 -9.43 -3.15
C LEU A 377 5.57 -8.22 -2.46
N GLN A 378 6.35 -7.20 -2.08
CA GLN A 378 5.84 -6.00 -1.41
C GLN A 378 4.87 -5.23 -2.32
N GLY A 379 5.18 -5.10 -3.62
CA GLY A 379 4.31 -4.48 -4.60
C GLY A 379 2.94 -5.17 -4.74
N SER A 380 2.92 -6.50 -4.68
CA SER A 380 1.68 -7.31 -4.62
C SER A 380 0.92 -7.08 -3.31
N ILE A 381 1.61 -7.07 -2.16
CA ILE A 381 1.03 -6.86 -0.84
C ILE A 381 0.32 -5.51 -0.72
N VAL A 382 1.01 -4.40 -1.07
CA VAL A 382 0.44 -3.05 -0.88
C VAL A 382 -0.66 -2.73 -1.88
N SER A 383 -0.57 -3.27 -3.09
CA SER A 383 -1.59 -3.09 -4.14
C SER A 383 -2.78 -4.04 -4.00
N THR A 384 -2.65 -5.09 -3.17
CA THR A 384 -3.62 -6.21 -3.08
C THR A 384 -3.96 -6.77 -4.46
N THR A 385 -2.92 -7.11 -5.21
CA THR A 385 -3.02 -7.73 -6.53
C THR A 385 -2.31 -9.08 -6.56
N PRO A 386 -2.74 -10.04 -7.39
CA PRO A 386 -2.04 -11.31 -7.56
C PRO A 386 -0.55 -11.12 -7.83
N LEU A 387 0.26 -12.04 -7.31
CA LEU A 387 1.71 -12.03 -7.47
C LEU A 387 2.09 -12.32 -8.93
N SER A 388 3.11 -11.63 -9.44
CA SER A 388 3.59 -11.80 -10.82
C SER A 388 4.61 -12.93 -11.00
N ILE A 389 5.04 -13.56 -9.91
CA ILE A 389 6.00 -14.68 -9.87
C ILE A 389 5.46 -15.81 -9.01
N ILE A 390 6.02 -17.00 -9.17
CA ILE A 390 5.80 -18.12 -8.25
C ILE A 390 6.68 -17.86 -7.02
N ALA A 391 6.07 -17.66 -5.84
CA ALA A 391 6.81 -17.28 -4.63
C ALA A 391 7.82 -18.34 -4.17
N SER A 392 7.55 -19.62 -4.48
CA SER A 392 8.37 -20.78 -4.12
C SER A 392 8.85 -21.49 -5.38
N ASP A 393 9.35 -20.73 -6.36
CA ASP A 393 9.93 -21.31 -7.58
C ASP A 393 11.18 -22.14 -7.23
N PRO A 394 11.24 -23.43 -7.60
CA PRO A 394 12.41 -24.28 -7.36
C PRO A 394 13.71 -23.78 -8.02
N GLN A 395 13.62 -22.87 -8.99
CA GLN A 395 14.80 -22.25 -9.63
C GLN A 395 15.49 -21.19 -8.75
N PHE A 396 14.84 -20.75 -7.67
CA PHE A 396 15.38 -19.74 -6.75
C PHE A 396 16.30 -20.39 -5.70
N VAL A 397 17.45 -20.86 -6.15
CA VAL A 397 18.43 -21.63 -5.35
C VAL A 397 19.48 -20.77 -4.63
N THR A 398 19.49 -19.46 -4.87
CA THR A 398 20.48 -18.52 -4.30
C THR A 398 20.49 -18.52 -2.77
N PRO A 399 21.64 -18.78 -2.10
CA PRO A 399 21.74 -18.75 -0.65
C PRO A 399 21.29 -17.40 -0.05
N TYR A 400 20.73 -17.42 1.16
CA TYR A 400 20.43 -16.19 1.87
C TYR A 400 21.72 -15.38 2.17
N PRO A 401 21.65 -14.04 2.25
CA PRO A 401 22.73 -13.22 2.80
C PRO A 401 22.85 -13.48 4.31
N ARG A 402 23.95 -13.03 4.93
CA ARG A 402 24.25 -13.34 6.35
C ARG A 402 24.48 -12.07 7.17
N PHE A 403 23.98 -12.05 8.40
CA PHE A 403 24.42 -11.13 9.45
C PHE A 403 25.28 -11.91 10.46
N SER A 404 26.48 -11.43 10.80
CA SER A 404 27.35 -12.10 11.80
C SER A 404 26.64 -12.32 13.14
N ALA A 405 25.85 -11.32 13.57
CA ALA A 405 25.08 -11.35 14.81
C ALA A 405 23.78 -12.18 14.76
N ASP A 406 23.29 -12.55 13.56
CA ASP A 406 22.02 -13.26 13.39
C ASP A 406 21.95 -14.01 12.04
N PRO A 407 22.51 -15.24 11.97
CA PRO A 407 22.52 -16.02 10.74
C PRO A 407 21.13 -16.26 10.12
N GLU A 408 20.09 -16.34 10.95
CA GLU A 408 18.71 -16.64 10.54
C GLU A 408 17.90 -15.41 10.10
N GLY A 409 18.41 -14.18 10.33
CA GLY A 409 17.62 -12.96 10.16
C GLY A 409 17.03 -12.76 8.76
N TRP A 410 17.79 -13.12 7.73
CA TRP A 410 17.32 -13.07 6.33
C TRP A 410 16.27 -14.14 6.00
N ALA A 411 16.44 -15.37 6.50
CA ALA A 411 15.47 -16.44 6.29
C ALA A 411 14.13 -16.09 6.96
N VAL A 412 14.17 -15.57 8.20
CA VAL A 412 12.99 -15.07 8.93
C VAL A 412 12.31 -13.91 8.20
N LEU A 413 13.07 -12.98 7.60
CA LEU A 413 12.50 -11.89 6.80
C LEU A 413 11.80 -12.39 5.53
N MET A 414 12.41 -13.31 4.78
CA MET A 414 11.84 -13.84 3.55
C MET A 414 10.60 -14.70 3.83
N GLN A 415 10.64 -15.53 4.87
CA GLN A 415 9.48 -16.29 5.34
C GLN A 415 8.34 -15.34 5.76
N ALA A 416 8.62 -14.27 6.52
CA ALA A 416 7.62 -13.26 6.89
C ALA A 416 6.99 -12.57 5.68
N GLN A 417 7.78 -12.30 4.63
CA GLN A 417 7.30 -11.72 3.38
C GLN A 417 6.41 -12.70 2.59
N GLN A 418 6.78 -13.98 2.54
CA GLN A 418 6.01 -15.06 1.92
C GLN A 418 4.66 -15.31 2.61
N VAL A 419 4.65 -15.34 3.95
CA VAL A 419 3.42 -15.45 4.76
C VAL A 419 2.51 -14.25 4.49
N LEU A 420 3.04 -13.03 4.45
CA LEU A 420 2.24 -11.81 4.25
C LEU A 420 1.66 -11.67 2.84
N VAL A 421 2.38 -12.06 1.78
CA VAL A 421 1.81 -12.10 0.43
C VAL A 421 0.75 -13.20 0.32
N SER A 422 0.97 -14.37 0.93
CA SER A 422 0.01 -15.47 0.95
C SER A 422 -1.28 -15.11 1.70
N ALA A 423 -1.18 -14.41 2.83
CA ALA A 423 -2.32 -13.87 3.56
C ALA A 423 -3.04 -12.76 2.77
N THR A 424 -2.32 -12.01 1.92
CA THR A 424 -2.95 -11.03 1.02
C THR A 424 -3.70 -11.71 -0.12
N GLN A 425 -3.14 -12.78 -0.70
CA GLN A 425 -3.83 -13.59 -1.71
C GLN A 425 -5.09 -14.26 -1.14
N PHE A 426 -5.02 -14.81 0.08
CA PHE A 426 -6.18 -15.33 0.80
C PHE A 426 -7.32 -14.30 0.94
N VAL A 427 -7.01 -13.02 1.21
CA VAL A 427 -8.02 -11.95 1.26
C VAL A 427 -8.66 -11.69 -0.12
N ILE A 428 -7.89 -11.81 -1.21
CA ILE A 428 -8.41 -11.69 -2.58
C ILE A 428 -9.35 -12.87 -2.89
N ASP A 429 -8.93 -14.09 -2.57
CA ASP A 429 -9.68 -15.32 -2.85
C ASP A 429 -10.96 -15.40 -2.01
N LEU A 430 -10.90 -15.03 -0.72
CA LEU A 430 -12.05 -14.91 0.17
C LEU A 430 -13.10 -13.94 -0.41
N LYS A 431 -12.69 -12.72 -0.78
CA LYS A 431 -13.60 -11.74 -1.40
C LYS A 431 -14.23 -12.27 -2.68
N LYS A 432 -13.43 -12.94 -3.53
CA LYS A 432 -13.91 -13.56 -4.76
C LYS A 432 -14.95 -14.63 -4.46
N CYS A 433 -14.64 -15.62 -3.62
CA CYS A 433 -15.55 -16.71 -3.24
C CYS A 433 -16.87 -16.20 -2.68
N MET A 434 -16.83 -15.17 -1.81
CA MET A 434 -18.01 -14.51 -1.29
C MET A 434 -18.86 -13.87 -2.39
N SER A 435 -18.24 -13.10 -3.31
CA SER A 435 -18.95 -12.45 -4.42
C SER A 435 -19.57 -13.42 -5.42
N THR A 436 -19.02 -14.63 -5.56
CA THR A 436 -19.50 -15.67 -6.48
C THR A 436 -20.42 -16.70 -5.82
N GLY A 437 -20.64 -16.64 -4.50
CA GLY A 437 -21.37 -17.68 -3.75
C GLY A 437 -20.72 -19.07 -3.85
N ALA A 438 -19.40 -19.13 -4.01
CA ALA A 438 -18.67 -20.38 -4.20
C ALA A 438 -18.51 -21.15 -2.87
N ASN A 439 -18.28 -22.46 -2.95
CA ASN A 439 -18.03 -23.27 -1.76
C ASN A 439 -16.78 -22.77 -1.00
N MET A 440 -16.94 -22.56 0.30
CA MET A 440 -15.93 -21.98 1.19
C MET A 440 -14.95 -23.01 1.76
N THR A 441 -15.09 -24.33 1.51
CA THR A 441 -14.17 -25.37 2.02
C THR A 441 -12.69 -25.03 1.79
N TYR A 442 -12.32 -24.65 0.56
CA TYR A 442 -10.95 -24.24 0.23
C TYR A 442 -10.46 -23.04 1.07
N ILE A 443 -11.34 -22.06 1.32
CA ILE A 443 -11.04 -20.88 2.13
C ILE A 443 -10.82 -21.29 3.59
N TYR A 444 -11.60 -22.24 4.13
CA TYR A 444 -11.45 -22.74 5.49
C TYR A 444 -10.12 -23.48 5.70
N GLU A 445 -9.81 -24.43 4.81
CA GLU A 445 -8.51 -25.14 4.81
C GLU A 445 -7.35 -24.15 4.68
N ARG A 446 -7.45 -23.19 3.75
CA ARG A 446 -6.40 -22.19 3.53
C ARG A 446 -6.21 -21.26 4.73
N MET A 447 -7.29 -20.93 5.43
CA MET A 447 -7.23 -20.14 6.68
C MET A 447 -6.42 -20.88 7.76
N GLN A 448 -6.68 -22.18 7.98
CA GLN A 448 -5.96 -23.00 8.96
C GLN A 448 -4.48 -23.18 8.60
N GLN A 449 -4.17 -23.45 7.33
CA GLN A 449 -2.79 -23.55 6.85
C GLN A 449 -2.00 -22.26 7.08
N LEU A 450 -2.61 -21.10 6.81
CA LEU A 450 -1.96 -19.80 6.95
C LEU A 450 -1.78 -19.40 8.42
N ASP A 451 -2.74 -19.69 9.30
CA ASP A 451 -2.60 -19.45 10.74
C ASP A 451 -1.50 -20.33 11.35
N ALA A 452 -1.47 -21.63 11.01
CA ALA A 452 -0.42 -22.54 11.46
C ALA A 452 0.98 -22.09 10.99
N TRP A 453 1.11 -21.70 9.71
CA TRP A 453 2.37 -21.22 9.15
C TRP A 453 2.81 -19.88 9.77
N ALA A 454 1.89 -18.92 9.90
CA ALA A 454 2.18 -17.63 10.54
C ALA A 454 2.57 -17.80 12.01
N SER A 455 1.87 -18.66 12.76
CA SER A 455 2.17 -18.95 14.15
C SER A 455 3.55 -19.62 14.34
N SER A 456 3.92 -20.56 13.45
CA SER A 456 5.26 -21.18 13.42
C SER A 456 6.36 -20.15 13.11
N ALA A 457 6.17 -19.32 12.08
CA ALA A 457 7.10 -18.26 11.70
C ALA A 457 7.26 -17.21 12.82
N ILE A 458 6.18 -16.88 13.54
CA ILE A 458 6.24 -16.00 14.72
C ILE A 458 7.08 -16.65 15.83
N ALA A 459 6.89 -17.94 16.11
CA ALA A 459 7.71 -18.67 17.09
C ALA A 459 9.20 -18.62 16.71
N GLN A 460 9.56 -18.93 15.46
CA GLN A 460 10.94 -18.84 14.96
C GLN A 460 11.51 -17.42 15.11
N SER A 461 10.75 -16.38 14.75
CA SER A 461 11.18 -14.98 14.87
C SER A 461 11.41 -14.52 16.31
N ASN A 462 10.83 -15.21 17.30
CA ASN A 462 10.96 -14.92 18.73
C ASN A 462 12.16 -15.62 19.40
N LEU A 463 12.75 -16.64 18.77
CA LEU A 463 13.97 -17.28 19.27
C LEU A 463 15.13 -16.28 19.27
N LEU A 464 15.97 -16.31 20.31
CA LEU A 464 17.21 -15.54 20.32
C LEU A 464 18.19 -16.08 19.26
N PRO A 465 18.97 -15.23 18.57
CA PRO A 465 20.02 -15.69 17.67
C PRO A 465 21.03 -16.56 18.42
N MET A 466 21.34 -17.74 17.87
CA MET A 466 22.47 -18.54 18.34
C MET A 466 23.75 -17.99 17.72
N VAL A 467 24.43 -17.11 18.46
CA VAL A 467 25.72 -16.55 18.05
C VAL A 467 26.84 -17.58 18.32
N PRO A 468 27.66 -17.96 17.33
CA PRO A 468 28.82 -18.83 17.56
C PRO A 468 29.82 -18.18 18.52
N GLN A 469 30.27 -18.92 19.54
CA GLN A 469 31.15 -18.42 20.61
C GLN A 469 32.60 -18.06 20.19
N SER A 470 32.89 -18.05 18.88
CA SER A 470 34.25 -17.94 18.32
C SER A 470 34.47 -16.69 17.45
N MET A 471 33.72 -15.61 17.72
CA MET A 471 33.81 -14.34 16.99
C MET A 471 34.47 -13.28 17.89
N GLY A 472 35.55 -12.66 17.41
CA GLY A 472 36.39 -11.76 18.20
C GLY A 472 35.78 -10.36 18.39
N CYS A 473 36.54 -9.48 19.06
CA CYS A 473 36.16 -8.10 19.42
C CYS A 473 36.03 -7.12 18.21
N GLY A 474 35.66 -7.60 17.03
CA GLY A 474 35.45 -6.82 15.80
C GLY A 474 34.11 -7.06 15.09
N ASP A 475 33.27 -8.00 15.57
CA ASP A 475 32.08 -8.50 14.86
C ASP A 475 30.74 -7.83 15.25
N GLU A 476 30.74 -6.60 15.79
CA GLU A 476 29.50 -5.82 15.97
C GLU A 476 28.86 -5.35 14.65
N VAL A 477 29.48 -5.64 13.51
CA VAL A 477 29.07 -5.16 12.20
C VAL A 477 27.66 -5.68 11.86
N GLU A 478 26.72 -4.74 11.67
CA GLU A 478 25.30 -4.99 11.38
C GLU A 478 24.43 -5.57 12.52
N TYR A 479 24.88 -5.59 13.79
CA TYR A 479 24.02 -6.03 14.92
C TYR A 479 22.65 -5.31 14.97
N THR A 480 22.67 -3.97 14.87
CA THR A 480 21.46 -3.13 14.86
C THR A 480 20.59 -3.40 13.64
N THR A 481 21.18 -3.68 12.48
CA THR A 481 20.47 -4.06 11.26
C THR A 481 19.75 -5.39 11.45
N ALA A 482 20.44 -6.43 11.94
CA ALA A 482 19.86 -7.74 12.23
C ALA A 482 18.66 -7.65 13.18
N HIS A 483 18.78 -6.91 14.28
CA HIS A 483 17.69 -6.70 15.22
C HIS A 483 16.48 -5.99 14.57
N SER A 484 16.76 -4.97 13.74
CA SER A 484 15.73 -4.23 12.98
C SER A 484 15.01 -5.13 11.99
N ILE A 485 15.73 -5.99 11.26
CA ILE A 485 15.15 -6.97 10.33
C ILE A 485 14.22 -7.95 11.04
N ARG A 486 14.58 -8.46 12.22
CA ARG A 486 13.67 -9.29 13.03
C ARG A 486 12.41 -8.55 13.47
N ALA A 487 12.53 -7.29 13.89
CA ALA A 487 11.37 -6.47 14.24
C ALA A 487 10.43 -6.25 13.03
N ILE A 488 10.99 -5.96 11.84
CA ILE A 488 10.25 -5.85 10.58
C ILE A 488 9.53 -7.16 10.22
N ALA A 489 10.19 -8.31 10.40
CA ALA A 489 9.59 -9.62 10.17
C ALA A 489 8.40 -9.88 11.11
N ARG A 490 8.53 -9.58 12.42
CA ARG A 490 7.44 -9.69 13.41
C ARG A 490 6.25 -8.80 13.07
N ILE A 491 6.49 -7.56 12.62
CA ILE A 491 5.44 -6.64 12.14
C ILE A 491 4.69 -7.24 10.95
N LYS A 492 5.41 -7.78 9.96
CA LYS A 492 4.81 -8.41 8.76
C LYS A 492 4.00 -9.65 9.08
N LEU A 493 4.51 -10.53 9.93
CA LEU A 493 3.82 -11.73 10.39
C LEU A 493 2.54 -11.39 11.17
N SER A 494 2.60 -10.38 12.05
CA SER A 494 1.42 -9.87 12.76
C SER A 494 0.38 -9.30 11.80
N SER A 495 0.80 -8.54 10.78
CA SER A 495 -0.09 -8.04 9.72
C SER A 495 -0.73 -9.18 8.89
N ALA A 496 -0.01 -10.29 8.71
CA ALA A 496 -0.54 -11.48 8.06
C ALA A 496 -1.63 -12.16 8.91
N GLN A 497 -1.41 -12.33 10.22
CA GLN A 497 -2.45 -12.83 11.14
C GLN A 497 -3.71 -11.96 11.11
N ILE A 498 -3.56 -10.62 11.10
CA ILE A 498 -4.71 -9.71 10.95
C ILE A 498 -5.43 -9.95 9.62
N LYS A 499 -4.72 -10.08 8.49
CA LYS A 499 -5.34 -10.36 7.17
C LYS A 499 -6.12 -11.68 7.15
N VAL A 500 -5.61 -12.73 7.79
CA VAL A 500 -6.27 -14.04 7.90
C VAL A 500 -7.52 -13.97 8.78
N HIS A 501 -7.41 -13.39 9.98
CA HIS A 501 -8.48 -13.45 10.99
C HIS A 501 -9.51 -12.30 10.94
N ARG A 502 -9.18 -11.14 10.36
CA ARG A 502 -10.05 -9.93 10.43
C ARG A 502 -11.47 -10.16 9.94
N PHE A 503 -11.67 -10.97 8.89
CA PHE A 503 -13.02 -11.28 8.42
C PHE A 503 -13.82 -12.03 9.49
N ARG A 504 -13.26 -13.09 10.07
CA ARG A 504 -13.95 -13.91 11.05
C ARG A 504 -14.11 -13.21 12.41
N ALA A 505 -13.16 -12.35 12.78
CA ALA A 505 -13.17 -11.57 14.03
C ALA A 505 -14.31 -10.54 14.12
N PHE A 506 -14.73 -10.02 12.96
CA PHE A 506 -15.63 -8.88 12.84
C PHE A 506 -16.89 -9.19 12.01
N SER A 507 -17.04 -10.42 11.50
CA SER A 507 -18.21 -10.82 10.70
C SER A 507 -19.54 -10.77 11.45
N ASP A 508 -19.53 -10.75 12.78
CA ASP A 508 -20.71 -10.56 13.62
C ASP A 508 -21.17 -9.10 13.75
N ILE A 509 -20.38 -8.12 13.28
CA ILE A 509 -20.78 -6.70 13.25
C ILE A 509 -21.66 -6.48 11.99
N PRO A 510 -22.95 -6.09 12.10
CA PRO A 510 -23.84 -6.01 10.94
C PRO A 510 -23.39 -5.01 9.86
N LEU A 511 -22.75 -3.90 10.29
CA LEU A 511 -22.17 -2.90 9.39
C LEU A 511 -21.00 -3.46 8.56
N PHE A 512 -20.23 -4.40 9.11
CA PHE A 512 -19.11 -5.06 8.44
C PHE A 512 -19.62 -5.99 7.32
N ILE A 513 -20.65 -6.80 7.58
CA ILE A 513 -21.28 -7.62 6.52
C ILE A 513 -21.80 -6.73 5.39
N LYS A 514 -22.57 -5.69 5.72
CA LYS A 514 -23.26 -4.84 4.73
C LYS A 514 -22.29 -4.16 3.75
N LYS A 515 -21.08 -3.80 4.18
CA LYS A 515 -20.08 -3.13 3.33
C LYS A 515 -19.10 -4.08 2.64
N HIS A 516 -18.70 -5.18 3.28
CA HIS A 516 -17.66 -6.06 2.73
C HIS A 516 -18.21 -7.25 1.92
N CYS A 517 -19.51 -7.50 1.98
CA CYS A 517 -20.15 -8.64 1.30
C CYS A 517 -21.07 -8.22 0.14
N ASP A 518 -21.34 -6.92 -0.07
CA ASP A 518 -22.35 -6.38 -1.02
C ASP A 518 -23.75 -7.02 -0.93
N LEU A 519 -24.04 -7.70 0.19
CA LEU A 519 -25.34 -8.26 0.53
C LEU A 519 -26.28 -7.11 0.90
N THR A 520 -26.80 -6.44 -0.13
CA THR A 520 -27.95 -5.55 0.00
C THR A 520 -29.05 -6.34 0.68
N ALA A 521 -29.55 -5.84 1.82
CA ALA A 521 -30.59 -6.52 2.58
C ALA A 521 -31.84 -6.73 1.71
N ALA A 522 -32.03 -7.95 1.24
CA ALA A 522 -33.33 -8.39 0.78
C ALA A 522 -34.27 -8.31 1.99
N ASN A 523 -35.36 -7.56 1.83
CA ASN A 523 -36.36 -7.17 2.85
C ASN A 523 -36.10 -5.82 3.54
N SER A 524 -36.13 -4.75 2.75
CA SER A 524 -36.60 -3.42 3.19
C SER A 524 -37.84 -3.02 2.38
N ASN A 525 -38.90 -3.85 2.45
CA ASN A 525 -40.28 -3.52 2.06
C ASN A 525 -41.21 -4.68 2.45
N ASN A 526 -41.69 -4.67 3.69
CA ASN A 526 -42.97 -5.24 4.13
C ASN A 526 -43.19 -4.85 5.61
N MET A 527 -43.29 -3.55 5.88
CA MET A 527 -44.06 -3.10 7.05
C MET A 527 -45.51 -2.98 6.63
N ILE A 528 -46.37 -3.66 7.37
CA ILE A 528 -47.82 -3.64 7.21
C ILE A 528 -48.32 -2.30 7.74
N THR A 529 -48.87 -1.48 6.85
CA THR A 529 -49.87 -0.47 7.21
C THR A 529 -51.12 -0.77 6.41
N GLY A 530 -52.13 -1.34 7.07
CA GLY A 530 -53.43 -1.50 6.44
C GLY A 530 -54.14 -0.16 6.37
N ASP A 531 -54.86 0.08 5.27
CA ASP A 531 -56.25 0.50 5.43
C ASP A 531 -57.12 0.13 4.20
N SER A 532 -58.42 0.21 4.36
CA SER A 532 -59.42 -0.56 3.60
C SER A 532 -59.98 0.12 2.34
N ALA A 533 -60.26 -0.64 1.27
CA ALA A 533 -61.44 -0.42 0.39
C ALA A 533 -61.68 -1.52 -0.69
N SER A 534 -62.63 -2.43 -0.40
CA SER A 534 -63.58 -3.11 -1.31
C SER A 534 -63.32 -3.25 -2.84
N LYS A 535 -63.34 -4.49 -3.35
CA LYS A 535 -64.52 -5.09 -4.03
C LYS A 535 -64.28 -6.56 -4.44
N ALA A 536 -65.18 -7.44 -3.94
CA ALA A 536 -65.93 -8.53 -4.59
C ALA A 536 -65.27 -9.34 -5.75
N SER A 537 -65.43 -10.67 -5.84
CA SER A 537 -66.59 -11.49 -5.41
C SER A 537 -66.31 -13.01 -5.36
N LYS A 538 -66.97 -13.72 -4.41
CA LYS A 538 -67.55 -15.10 -4.52
C LYS A 538 -66.59 -16.30 -4.81
N GLU A 539 -66.78 -17.51 -4.30
CA GLU A 539 -67.81 -18.11 -3.41
C GLU A 539 -67.28 -19.45 -2.80
N GLN A 540 -67.68 -19.77 -1.56
CA GLN A 540 -68.01 -21.11 -0.98
C GLN A 540 -67.04 -22.33 -1.13
N ASP A 541 -66.92 -23.29 -0.18
CA ASP A 541 -67.62 -23.48 1.11
C ASP A 541 -66.85 -24.35 2.14
N SER A 542 -67.34 -24.30 3.39
CA SER A 542 -67.35 -25.33 4.47
C SER A 542 -66.07 -26.04 4.99
N MET A 543 -65.76 -25.77 6.28
CA MET A 543 -65.52 -26.68 7.46
C MET A 543 -64.68 -27.98 7.31
N ALA A 544 -63.88 -28.45 8.29
CA ALA A 544 -63.82 -28.22 9.76
C ALA A 544 -62.34 -28.28 10.26
N ASN A 545 -61.88 -27.54 11.29
CA ASN A 545 -62.04 -27.76 12.76
C ASN A 545 -61.45 -29.14 13.21
N ILE A 546 -60.49 -29.31 14.15
CA ILE A 546 -60.26 -28.71 15.49
C ILE A 546 -58.81 -28.89 16.03
N SER A 547 -58.36 -27.96 16.91
CA SER A 547 -57.31 -27.97 17.99
C SER A 547 -56.18 -29.04 18.04
N CYS A 548 -54.89 -28.68 18.08
CA CYS A 548 -54.06 -28.20 19.23
C CYS A 548 -53.59 -29.27 20.24
N CYS A 549 -52.27 -29.38 20.47
CA CYS A 549 -51.56 -28.75 21.61
C CYS A 549 -50.21 -29.44 21.95
N CYS A 550 -49.20 -28.62 22.31
CA CYS A 550 -48.19 -28.73 23.40
C CYS A 550 -47.74 -30.11 23.94
N SER A 551 -46.51 -30.38 24.42
CA SER A 551 -45.20 -29.69 24.56
C SER A 551 -44.19 -30.68 25.20
N ASN A 552 -42.94 -30.24 25.43
CA ASN A 552 -41.89 -30.85 26.30
C ASN A 552 -41.04 -31.99 25.66
N LEU A 553 -39.69 -31.99 25.63
CA LEU A 553 -38.61 -31.69 26.61
C LEU A 553 -38.19 -32.95 27.38
N ASP A 554 -37.05 -33.58 27.01
CA ASP A 554 -36.02 -34.04 27.96
C ASP A 554 -34.65 -34.42 27.33
N SER A 555 -33.68 -34.77 28.18
CA SER A 555 -32.22 -34.65 27.97
C SER A 555 -31.41 -35.99 27.87
N PHE A 556 -30.08 -35.86 27.74
CA PHE A 556 -28.98 -36.85 27.99
C PHE A 556 -28.39 -37.77 26.88
N ARG A 557 -27.24 -37.32 26.33
CA ARG A 557 -25.86 -37.90 26.35
C ARG A 557 -25.53 -39.32 25.76
N PRO A 558 -24.38 -39.54 25.06
CA PRO A 558 -24.09 -40.73 24.21
C PRO A 558 -23.17 -41.80 24.85
N PRO A 559 -22.84 -42.94 24.17
CA PRO A 559 -21.49 -43.12 23.56
C PRO A 559 -21.48 -43.98 22.23
N PRO A 560 -20.47 -44.80 21.83
CA PRO A 560 -19.42 -44.38 20.88
C PRO A 560 -19.11 -45.31 19.67
N SER A 561 -18.32 -44.77 18.71
CA SER A 561 -17.37 -45.41 17.73
C SER A 561 -17.38 -46.92 17.40
N THR A 562 -17.42 -47.27 16.10
CA THR A 562 -16.37 -48.09 15.39
C THR A 562 -16.54 -48.12 13.85
N SER A 563 -15.40 -47.96 13.15
CA SER A 563 -14.91 -48.46 11.82
C SER A 563 -15.78 -49.20 10.78
N SER A 564 -15.27 -49.15 9.51
CA SER A 564 -15.48 -50.09 8.38
C SER A 564 -16.80 -49.95 7.59
N ASP A 565 -16.88 -50.06 6.25
CA ASP A 565 -15.84 -50.05 5.19
C ASP A 565 -16.46 -49.57 3.85
N CYS A 566 -15.60 -49.24 2.88
CA CYS A 566 -16.03 -48.86 1.52
C CYS A 566 -16.51 -50.05 0.68
N THR A 567 -17.64 -49.92 -0.02
CA THR A 567 -17.80 -50.51 -1.37
C THR A 567 -18.90 -49.81 -2.17
N ALA A 568 -18.71 -49.72 -3.48
CA ALA A 568 -19.58 -48.98 -4.38
C ALA A 568 -20.66 -49.87 -5.02
N SER A 569 -21.80 -49.27 -5.36
CA SER A 569 -22.49 -49.54 -6.62
C SER A 569 -23.47 -48.42 -6.96
N ALA A 570 -23.47 -48.00 -8.22
CA ALA A 570 -24.40 -47.02 -8.73
C ALA A 570 -25.63 -47.71 -9.35
N SER A 571 -26.81 -47.15 -9.14
CA SER A 571 -27.91 -47.27 -10.10
C SER A 571 -28.84 -46.06 -9.98
N SER A 572 -29.19 -45.51 -11.13
CA SER A 572 -29.99 -44.29 -11.29
C SER A 572 -31.46 -44.63 -11.53
N SER A 573 -32.36 -43.96 -10.81
CA SER A 573 -33.72 -43.70 -11.31
C SER A 573 -34.18 -42.34 -10.78
N GLY A 574 -34.53 -41.45 -11.69
CA GLY A 574 -34.99 -40.10 -11.35
C GLY A 574 -36.50 -40.06 -11.15
N SER A 575 -36.94 -39.23 -10.20
CA SER A 575 -38.26 -38.60 -10.27
C SER A 575 -38.11 -37.17 -9.76
N ALA A 576 -38.62 -36.21 -10.53
CA ALA A 576 -38.56 -34.80 -10.18
C ALA A 576 -39.81 -34.41 -9.39
N THR A 577 -39.65 -34.13 -8.11
CA THR A 577 -40.64 -33.43 -7.28
C THR A 577 -40.06 -32.09 -6.87
N SER A 578 -40.79 -31.01 -7.17
CA SER A 578 -40.34 -29.64 -6.94
C SER A 578 -40.56 -29.24 -5.49
N ASP A 579 -39.65 -29.61 -4.60
CA ASP A 579 -39.70 -29.19 -3.22
C ASP A 579 -39.39 -27.69 -3.10
N TYR A 580 -40.36 -26.97 -2.55
CA TYR A 580 -40.25 -25.57 -2.15
C TYR A 580 -39.24 -25.47 -1.00
N HIS A 581 -37.95 -25.38 -1.33
CA HIS A 581 -36.94 -24.98 -0.36
C HIS A 581 -37.20 -23.54 0.08
N SER A 582 -37.94 -23.40 1.18
CA SER A 582 -37.91 -22.21 2.02
C SER A 582 -36.45 -21.86 2.26
N MET A 583 -36.01 -20.69 1.77
CA MET A 583 -34.64 -20.24 1.93
C MET A 583 -34.39 -19.95 3.41
N VAL A 584 -33.86 -20.95 4.10
CA VAL A 584 -33.18 -20.77 5.38
C VAL A 584 -32.12 -19.68 5.16
N PRO A 585 -32.06 -18.62 5.98
CA PRO A 585 -31.00 -17.64 5.88
C PRO A 585 -29.67 -18.38 6.07
N PHE A 586 -28.80 -18.36 5.06
CA PHE A 586 -27.48 -18.97 5.16
C PHE A 586 -26.75 -18.36 6.35
N SER A 587 -26.62 -19.12 7.43
CA SER A 587 -25.80 -18.72 8.58
C SER A 587 -24.34 -18.76 8.15
N PHE A 588 -23.82 -17.63 7.67
CA PHE A 588 -22.41 -17.39 7.31
C PHE A 588 -21.41 -17.71 8.44
N THR A 589 -21.90 -18.00 9.64
CA THR A 589 -21.16 -18.42 10.83
C THR A 589 -20.94 -19.93 10.94
N SER A 590 -21.70 -20.76 10.23
CA SER A 590 -21.61 -22.22 10.26
C SER A 590 -20.55 -22.72 9.27
N GLY A 591 -19.51 -23.39 9.80
CA GLY A 591 -18.44 -24.01 9.01
C GLY A 591 -17.07 -23.31 9.02
N PHE A 592 -16.96 -22.08 9.55
CA PHE A 592 -15.64 -21.45 9.74
C PHE A 592 -14.82 -22.22 10.79
N PRO A 593 -13.51 -22.47 10.56
CA PRO A 593 -12.67 -23.29 11.45
C PRO A 593 -12.35 -22.62 12.80
N TYR A 594 -12.55 -21.30 12.91
CA TYR A 594 -12.33 -20.53 14.13
C TYR A 594 -13.60 -19.77 14.54
N SER A 595 -13.78 -19.57 15.84
CA SER A 595 -14.81 -18.67 16.36
C SER A 595 -14.45 -17.20 16.10
N SER A 596 -15.46 -16.32 16.15
CA SER A 596 -15.24 -14.87 16.08
C SER A 596 -14.37 -14.39 17.24
N GLN A 597 -14.67 -14.83 18.47
CA GLN A 597 -13.91 -14.49 19.68
C GLN A 597 -12.42 -14.91 19.58
N HIS A 598 -12.14 -16.11 19.08
CA HIS A 598 -10.76 -16.55 18.84
C HIS A 598 -10.04 -15.64 17.84
N SER A 599 -10.69 -15.37 16.70
CA SER A 599 -10.14 -14.52 15.64
C SER A 599 -9.91 -13.08 16.11
N ALA A 600 -10.82 -12.53 16.92
CA ALA A 600 -10.65 -11.21 17.55
C ALA A 600 -9.46 -11.17 18.51
N LYS A 601 -9.25 -12.22 19.32
CA LYS A 601 -8.07 -12.35 20.20
C LYS A 601 -6.75 -12.42 19.43
N VAL A 602 -6.73 -13.11 18.28
CA VAL A 602 -5.56 -13.14 17.37
C VAL A 602 -5.30 -11.74 16.80
N CYS A 603 -6.34 -11.07 16.27
CA CYS A 603 -6.23 -9.70 15.77
C CYS A 603 -5.73 -8.72 16.85
N LEU A 604 -6.20 -8.83 18.09
CA LEU A 604 -5.75 -8.00 19.23
C LEU A 604 -4.26 -8.20 19.52
N LYS A 605 -3.83 -9.45 19.68
CA LYS A 605 -2.42 -9.77 19.98
C LYS A 605 -1.51 -9.28 18.85
N ALA A 606 -1.91 -9.49 17.60
CA ALA A 606 -1.16 -9.07 16.44
C ALA A 606 -1.07 -7.53 16.32
N SER A 607 -2.17 -6.81 16.51
CA SER A 607 -2.18 -5.35 16.40
C SER A 607 -1.41 -4.66 17.53
N LEU A 608 -1.51 -5.17 18.76
CA LEU A 608 -0.65 -4.72 19.87
C LEU A 608 0.83 -5.02 19.61
N THR A 609 1.16 -6.17 19.02
CA THR A 609 2.53 -6.49 18.60
C THR A 609 3.05 -5.49 17.57
N ILE A 610 2.26 -5.13 16.56
CA ILE A 610 2.60 -4.07 15.59
C ILE A 610 2.86 -2.74 16.32
N SER A 611 1.97 -2.30 17.20
CA SER A 611 2.10 -1.01 17.92
C SER A 611 3.36 -0.91 18.79
N ARG A 612 3.90 -2.06 19.25
CA ARG A 612 5.09 -2.12 20.12
C ARG A 612 6.39 -2.32 19.34
N MET A 613 6.36 -3.03 18.21
CA MET A 613 7.56 -3.32 17.40
C MET A 613 7.98 -2.15 16.50
N PHE A 614 7.05 -1.26 16.10
CA PHE A 614 7.42 -0.08 15.33
C PHE A 614 8.28 0.93 16.12
N PRO A 615 7.93 1.30 17.37
CA PRO A 615 8.79 2.13 18.22
C PRO A 615 10.15 1.50 18.56
N SER A 616 10.28 0.17 18.56
CA SER A 616 11.56 -0.51 18.84
C SER A 616 12.52 -0.54 17.64
N LEU A 617 12.08 -0.12 16.44
CA LEU A 617 13.00 0.15 15.34
C LEU A 617 13.91 1.33 15.72
N PRO A 618 15.22 1.30 15.39
CA PRO A 618 16.13 2.38 15.72
C PRO A 618 15.64 3.71 15.12
N LEU A 619 16.11 4.82 15.68
CA LEU A 619 16.09 6.13 15.02
C LEU A 619 17.46 6.35 14.36
N PRO A 620 17.56 7.07 13.23
CA PRO A 620 18.86 7.47 12.71
C PRO A 620 19.63 8.30 13.73
N GLN A 621 20.88 7.94 13.97
CA GLN A 621 21.78 8.60 14.93
C GLN A 621 23.11 8.95 14.25
N PRO A 622 23.11 9.81 13.22
CA PRO A 622 24.34 10.27 12.56
C PRO A 622 25.36 10.81 13.57
N LEU A 623 26.64 10.59 13.32
CA LEU A 623 27.70 11.25 14.08
C LEU A 623 27.79 12.71 13.64
N TYR A 624 27.75 13.67 14.56
CA TYR A 624 28.00 15.07 14.25
C TYR A 624 29.41 15.48 14.67
N ALA A 625 30.07 16.34 13.88
CA ALA A 625 31.37 16.87 14.23
C ALA A 625 31.27 17.72 15.51
N SER A 626 32.01 17.33 16.55
CA SER A 626 32.01 18.06 17.82
C SER A 626 32.65 19.43 17.64
N SER A 627 31.84 20.49 17.76
CA SER A 627 32.28 21.88 17.63
C SER A 627 32.99 22.35 18.92
N GLY A 628 34.22 21.87 19.14
CA GLY A 628 35.22 22.46 20.03
C GLY A 628 34.95 22.51 21.56
N SER A 629 33.73 22.26 22.03
CA SER A 629 33.39 22.31 23.46
C SER A 629 33.63 20.97 24.15
N ASN A 630 34.58 20.93 25.08
CA ASN A 630 34.90 19.76 25.91
C ASN A 630 33.78 19.43 26.92
N THR A 631 32.71 18.79 26.47
CA THR A 631 31.70 18.15 27.33
C THR A 631 31.31 16.78 26.76
N PRO A 632 31.76 15.66 27.36
CA PRO A 632 31.34 14.33 26.95
C PRO A 632 29.94 14.05 27.52
N ASN A 633 28.90 14.49 26.81
CA ASN A 633 27.54 14.01 27.02
C ASN A 633 26.78 14.02 25.70
N GLN A 634 26.32 12.84 25.29
CA GLN A 634 25.36 12.69 24.19
C GLN A 634 24.04 13.31 24.62
N ALA A 635 23.86 14.60 24.33
CA ALA A 635 22.58 15.27 24.49
C ALA A 635 21.59 14.73 23.45
N LEU A 636 20.90 13.64 23.82
CA LEU A 636 19.70 13.17 23.15
C LEU A 636 18.79 14.38 22.87
N PRO A 637 18.31 14.62 21.64
CA PRO A 637 17.46 15.77 21.36
C PRO A 637 16.17 15.68 22.19
N SER A 638 16.12 16.44 23.28
CA SER A 638 15.06 16.38 24.29
C SER A 638 13.76 17.06 23.84
N SER A 639 13.79 17.82 22.74
CA SER A 639 12.59 18.28 22.05
C SER A 639 12.15 17.27 20.98
N PRO A 640 10.86 16.87 20.94
CA PRO A 640 10.33 15.98 19.90
C PRO A 640 10.48 16.56 18.48
N GLN A 641 10.59 17.88 18.33
CA GLN A 641 10.81 18.55 17.03
C GLN A 641 12.19 18.28 16.41
N LYS A 642 13.18 17.80 17.18
CA LYS A 642 14.53 17.49 16.70
C LYS A 642 14.80 15.98 16.50
N ARG A 643 13.78 15.11 16.63
CA ARG A 643 13.94 13.67 16.33
C ARG A 643 13.97 13.43 14.83
N LEU A 644 15.04 12.79 14.34
CA LEU A 644 15.16 12.41 12.94
C LEU A 644 14.09 11.38 12.53
N PRO A 645 13.57 11.44 11.29
CA PRO A 645 12.61 10.46 10.77
C PRO A 645 13.28 9.10 10.57
N ARG A 646 12.61 8.01 10.96
CA ARG A 646 12.93 6.69 10.40
C ARG A 646 12.71 6.72 8.89
N THR A 647 13.48 5.92 8.15
CA THR A 647 13.36 5.85 6.69
C THR A 647 12.89 4.48 6.20
N MET A 648 12.77 4.36 4.87
CA MET A 648 12.33 3.17 4.15
C MET A 648 11.08 2.45 4.72
N PRO A 649 9.96 3.16 4.96
CA PRO A 649 8.73 2.55 5.50
C PRO A 649 7.97 1.67 4.49
N SER A 650 8.64 0.75 3.81
CA SER A 650 8.09 -0.16 2.80
C SER A 650 6.95 -1.06 3.32
N PHE A 651 6.82 -1.18 4.65
CA PHE A 651 5.82 -1.94 5.38
C PHE A 651 4.82 -1.05 6.16
N ALA A 652 4.73 0.26 5.87
CA ALA A 652 3.79 1.20 6.51
C ALA A 652 2.32 0.74 6.48
N CYS A 653 1.90 0.01 5.44
CA CYS A 653 0.57 -0.60 5.38
C CYS A 653 0.22 -1.47 6.60
N CYS A 654 1.22 -2.00 7.32
CA CYS A 654 1.00 -2.77 8.55
C CYS A 654 0.51 -1.88 9.71
N LEU A 655 0.86 -0.59 9.75
CA LEU A 655 0.30 0.38 10.71
C LEU A 655 -1.20 0.54 10.47
N MET A 656 -1.62 0.74 9.21
CA MET A 656 -3.04 0.83 8.85
C MET A 656 -3.82 -0.43 9.27
N GLN A 657 -3.27 -1.63 9.02
CA GLN A 657 -3.91 -2.89 9.43
C GLN A 657 -3.94 -3.06 10.97
N GLY A 658 -2.90 -2.61 11.67
CA GLY A 658 -2.86 -2.59 13.14
C GLY A 658 -3.90 -1.65 13.74
N SER A 659 -3.95 -0.40 13.28
CA SER A 659 -4.94 0.61 13.71
C SER A 659 -6.36 0.14 13.42
N TYR A 660 -6.62 -0.36 12.21
CA TYR A 660 -7.90 -0.96 11.82
C TYR A 660 -8.34 -2.02 12.84
N ALA A 661 -7.47 -2.99 13.15
CA ALA A 661 -7.80 -4.04 14.09
C ALA A 661 -8.06 -3.50 15.51
N LEU A 662 -7.23 -2.58 16.02
CA LEU A 662 -7.42 -1.94 17.33
C LEU A 662 -8.77 -1.21 17.42
N LEU A 663 -9.10 -0.37 16.44
CA LEU A 663 -10.36 0.39 16.38
C LEU A 663 -11.58 -0.53 16.25
N MET A 664 -11.48 -1.60 15.46
CA MET A 664 -12.56 -2.59 15.34
C MET A 664 -12.79 -3.40 16.63
N ILE A 665 -11.73 -3.68 17.40
CA ILE A 665 -11.85 -4.34 18.71
C ILE A 665 -12.44 -3.37 19.74
N PHE A 666 -12.06 -2.09 19.72
CA PHE A 666 -12.68 -1.05 20.52
C PHE A 666 -14.18 -0.90 20.21
N TYR A 667 -14.56 -0.82 18.94
CA TYR A 667 -15.97 -0.80 18.51
C TYR A 667 -16.73 -2.01 19.08
N LYS A 668 -16.16 -3.21 18.95
CA LYS A 668 -16.78 -4.45 19.44
C LYS A 668 -16.96 -4.44 20.96
N ALA A 669 -15.92 -4.07 21.71
CA ALA A 669 -15.96 -4.00 23.18
C ALA A 669 -16.96 -2.94 23.69
N THR A 670 -17.08 -1.80 23.01
CA THR A 670 -18.04 -0.74 23.39
C THR A 670 -19.49 -1.16 23.11
N VAL A 671 -19.78 -1.81 21.99
CA VAL A 671 -21.11 -2.35 21.70
C VAL A 671 -21.50 -3.46 22.68
N GLU A 672 -20.59 -4.37 23.02
CA GLU A 672 -20.83 -5.41 24.03
C GLU A 672 -21.15 -4.79 25.42
N LYS A 673 -20.43 -3.72 25.82
CA LYS A 673 -20.67 -2.96 27.06
C LYS A 673 -22.02 -2.23 27.06
N GLN A 674 -22.48 -1.72 25.91
CA GLN A 674 -23.79 -1.06 25.78
C GLN A 674 -24.97 -2.06 25.76
N MET A 675 -24.79 -3.25 25.20
CA MET A 675 -25.84 -4.28 25.11
C MET A 675 -26.03 -5.10 26.40
N SER A 676 -25.10 -5.02 27.36
CA SER A 676 -25.12 -5.80 28.61
C SER A 676 -25.07 -4.94 29.89
N PRO A 677 -26.02 -4.01 30.12
CA PRO A 677 -25.98 -3.13 31.28
C PRO A 677 -26.25 -3.83 32.63
N ASP A 678 -26.96 -4.96 32.64
CA ASP A 678 -27.59 -5.52 33.85
C ASP A 678 -26.74 -6.53 34.66
N TYR A 679 -25.50 -6.82 34.27
CA TYR A 679 -24.57 -7.66 35.05
C TYR A 679 -23.36 -6.85 35.55
N VAL A 680 -23.64 -5.92 36.47
CA VAL A 680 -22.61 -5.10 37.13
C VAL A 680 -21.81 -5.96 38.11
N ASN A 681 -20.67 -6.46 37.65
CA ASN A 681 -19.62 -7.00 38.50
C ASN A 681 -18.36 -6.14 38.28
N GLU A 682 -17.88 -5.46 39.34
CA GLU A 682 -16.80 -4.46 39.27
C GLU A 682 -15.52 -5.02 38.61
N SER A 683 -15.26 -6.31 38.83
CA SER A 683 -14.13 -7.03 38.25
C SER A 683 -14.12 -7.00 36.71
N THR A 684 -15.26 -7.24 36.06
CA THR A 684 -15.39 -7.23 34.59
C THR A 684 -15.26 -5.84 33.98
N ASN A 685 -15.79 -4.80 34.65
CA ASN A 685 -15.57 -3.41 34.23
C ASN A 685 -14.07 -3.08 34.27
N SER A 686 -13.37 -3.41 35.37
CA SER A 686 -11.94 -3.15 35.51
C SER A 686 -11.08 -3.83 34.42
N ALA A 687 -11.50 -5.00 33.92
CA ALA A 687 -10.81 -5.72 32.84
C ALA A 687 -11.09 -5.12 31.45
N SER A 688 -12.34 -4.69 31.20
CA SER A 688 -12.74 -4.02 29.96
C SER A 688 -12.06 -2.64 29.84
N ASP A 689 -12.04 -1.88 30.93
CA ASP A 689 -11.45 -0.54 30.95
C ASP A 689 -9.92 -0.60 30.77
N ARG A 690 -9.24 -1.62 31.34
CA ARG A 690 -7.82 -1.92 31.05
C ARG A 690 -7.57 -2.28 29.58
N LEU A 691 -8.48 -3.00 28.93
CA LEU A 691 -8.37 -3.34 27.51
C LEU A 691 -8.52 -2.09 26.62
N ILE A 692 -9.50 -1.23 26.92
CA ILE A 692 -9.71 0.04 26.22
C ILE A 692 -8.49 0.94 26.37
N GLU A 693 -7.90 1.02 27.56
CA GLU A 693 -6.68 1.77 27.83
C GLU A 693 -5.45 1.24 27.06
N GLU A 694 -5.24 -0.08 27.01
CA GLU A 694 -4.16 -0.67 26.20
C GLU A 694 -4.38 -0.44 24.70
N ILE A 695 -5.63 -0.43 24.22
CA ILE A 695 -5.96 -0.08 22.83
C ILE A 695 -5.65 1.39 22.55
N ARG A 696 -6.03 2.29 23.46
CA ARG A 696 -5.75 3.74 23.37
C ARG A 696 -4.24 4.00 23.26
N GLN A 697 -3.45 3.44 24.18
CA GLN A 697 -1.99 3.53 24.14
C GLN A 697 -1.39 2.86 22.89
N GLY A 698 -1.98 1.76 22.41
CA GLY A 698 -1.59 1.10 21.16
C GLY A 698 -1.75 2.01 19.94
N LEU A 699 -2.87 2.74 19.85
CA LEU A 699 -3.12 3.70 18.79
C LEU A 699 -2.21 4.94 18.90
N GLU A 700 -1.96 5.44 20.10
CA GLU A 700 -1.03 6.56 20.35
C GLU A 700 0.39 6.25 19.87
N ARG A 701 0.91 5.06 20.18
CA ARG A 701 2.23 4.58 19.69
C ARG A 701 2.27 4.50 18.15
N VAL A 702 1.16 4.11 17.52
CA VAL A 702 1.05 4.08 16.06
C VAL A 702 1.01 5.51 15.50
N ILE A 703 0.26 6.43 16.10
CA ILE A 703 0.20 7.84 15.69
C ILE A 703 1.58 8.51 15.79
N GLU A 704 2.32 8.33 16.90
CA GLU A 704 3.70 8.83 17.04
C GLU A 704 4.63 8.24 15.95
N THR A 705 4.47 6.94 15.65
CA THR A 705 5.24 6.27 14.58
C THR A 705 4.96 6.87 13.21
N VAL A 706 3.68 7.02 12.82
CA VAL A 706 3.33 7.58 11.50
C VAL A 706 3.76 9.04 11.42
N LYS A 707 3.60 9.83 12.50
CA LYS A 707 4.14 11.20 12.58
C LYS A 707 5.65 11.24 12.33
N ASN A 708 6.43 10.34 12.92
CA ASN A 708 7.87 10.28 12.70
C ASN A 708 8.26 9.95 11.24
N TYR A 709 7.52 9.07 10.56
CA TYR A 709 7.73 8.83 9.12
C TYR A 709 7.27 10.02 8.26
N ALA A 710 6.14 10.63 8.59
CA ALA A 710 5.55 11.75 7.83
C ALA A 710 6.43 13.02 7.82
N ILE A 711 7.38 13.17 8.76
CA ILE A 711 8.41 14.23 8.70
C ILE A 711 9.17 14.21 7.37
N ALA A 712 9.39 13.04 6.77
CA ALA A 712 10.08 12.87 5.49
C ALA A 712 9.17 12.43 4.33
N PHE A 713 8.13 11.63 4.59
CA PHE A 713 7.38 10.92 3.55
C PHE A 713 5.94 11.42 3.45
N GLU A 714 5.69 12.35 2.51
CA GLU A 714 4.42 13.08 2.38
C GLU A 714 3.22 12.19 2.05
N ALA A 715 3.39 11.06 1.34
CA ALA A 715 2.25 10.17 1.08
C ALA A 715 1.71 9.54 2.37
N LEU A 716 2.53 9.44 3.42
CA LEU A 716 2.14 8.89 4.72
C LEU A 716 1.43 9.92 5.63
N ASP A 717 1.41 11.21 5.27
CA ASP A 717 0.59 12.20 5.99
C ASP A 717 -0.89 11.77 6.02
N GLY A 718 -1.43 11.28 4.91
CA GLY A 718 -2.83 10.85 4.87
C GLY A 718 -3.08 9.59 5.71
N MET A 719 -2.07 8.73 5.91
CA MET A 719 -2.18 7.61 6.86
C MET A 719 -2.26 8.13 8.29
N ARG A 720 -1.49 9.18 8.62
CA ARG A 720 -1.63 9.86 9.92
C ARG A 720 -3.02 10.44 10.05
N ASP A 721 -3.47 11.25 9.10
CA ASP A 721 -4.73 11.99 9.17
C ASP A 721 -5.95 11.05 9.34
N GLU A 722 -5.98 9.93 8.62
CA GLU A 722 -7.03 8.90 8.73
C GLU A 722 -6.98 8.17 10.10
N ILE A 723 -5.80 7.83 10.61
CA ILE A 723 -5.66 7.17 11.92
C ILE A 723 -5.98 8.14 13.07
N GLU A 724 -5.53 9.40 13.01
CA GLU A 724 -5.83 10.44 14.00
C GLU A 724 -7.31 10.80 13.99
N GLY A 725 -7.92 10.95 12.81
CA GLY A 725 -9.36 11.17 12.68
C GLY A 725 -10.17 10.05 13.33
N ALA A 726 -9.87 8.79 13.01
CA ALA A 726 -10.56 7.65 13.60
C ALA A 726 -10.27 7.49 15.12
N TYR A 727 -9.06 7.86 15.58
CA TYR A 727 -8.74 7.90 17.02
C TYR A 727 -9.55 8.98 17.74
N HIS A 728 -9.66 10.19 17.22
CA HIS A 728 -10.43 11.27 17.85
C HIS A 728 -11.94 11.01 17.86
N THR A 729 -12.48 10.29 16.87
CA THR A 729 -13.86 9.80 16.90
C THR A 729 -14.06 8.72 17.98
N ALA A 730 -13.09 7.82 18.16
CA ALA A 730 -13.15 6.77 19.18
C ALA A 730 -12.88 7.28 20.62
N PHE A 731 -12.02 8.28 20.75
CA PHE A 731 -11.56 8.89 22.00
C PHE A 731 -11.68 10.42 21.91
N PRO A 732 -12.90 10.98 22.01
CA PRO A 732 -13.09 12.42 21.99
C PRO A 732 -12.36 13.06 23.18
N PRO A 733 -11.76 14.26 23.01
CA PRO A 733 -11.18 15.01 24.12
C PRO A 733 -12.26 15.38 25.14
N VAL A 734 -11.92 15.20 26.43
CA VAL A 734 -12.78 15.51 27.59
C VAL A 734 -12.74 16.99 27.93
#